data_AF-A0A7C7EWF8-F1
#
_entry.id   AF-A0A7C7EWF8-F1
#
_cell.length_a   1.000
_cell.length_b   1.000
_cell.length_c   1.000
_cell.angle_alpha   90.00
_cell.angle_beta   90.00
_cell.angle_gamma   90.00
#
_symmetry.space_group_name_H-M   'P 1'
#
loop_
_entity.id
_entity.type
_entity.pdbx_description
1 polymer ?
#
loop_
_entity_poly.entity_id
_entity_poly.type
_entity_poly.pdbx_seq_one_letter_code
_entity_poly.pdbx_strand_id
1 'polypeptide(L)'
;MSNRKTILAIALLSLWACCALALVPAHPLYKQVPAAWNASKPELPYSGLPSRAKGQVEIPNNLLVLRVEFSDVHFISQPQFPDYLAHDDAFFERWMLHLSDFYLDASHYQYELKHYLYPQVIRLDKPMSYYGTDSKTKIDVKVAEMVQDAVNAVDAELDFTQYGGLIVFHAGAGQESDIESKRTEQIWSTFLSRKSLQAAFDPDNDDYPGLITDDGAVLTNIVIVPEHEFQDYFPGEDDEDAGVYHFSLYGVLAHQVGHILGLPTLFDNDSSNGTSQGIGNWGLMGTGVWNASGYVPAQLSAFCRLMLGWEEPIVIDDDAVDLQVDHFLNHDPQAKRLYKLPISETEYFLIENRQQNPDGSLDPYAFQPSYTFKLLPEGEQDYYEELPLLPYFNFMKNRYVGCEWDFFLPGLGGPIAPGNTAPHDGSGLLIWHIDERIIEENFTANFDRNRVNADSRHKGVDLEEADGIQHLDTGIVDTYKWGGPFDSYRAGNNDYFGHSMYEGSMHLPSAESYYGGVPLEVYDIGPSENTMSFSVSFGWKLATDYAGPSPFNAAFIDLDRDGEEELFLALPDGKIYAWKDELLMDGFPKYATPVAQNFVWDGSHVYVPMQIPTMIRLYRINAENNRYVLNKRGAWASHPVDLGDKLYLPLHTDAGSEIAVYDKKQMKTQVLYEFSEPISSNVVGFRQHLFLLTKEEEAYHNLWELGLQAKSGVKIALDIPADSTIVAMAKAPITPDVEQFNLIVQTSSSLYAYDESYQLLPGFPYVHAHTCTAPFTLTDVDGNGTLDIILGCEDGVLIVDYSAQNMSPGFLAGKSSEEGGFSAGAIAVDLDGDGRKELLGNFAYNQLRVWDDNFKIKRGFPVSFGDRSRTIPLLGKGSDANYYIWSVTNNGKVFRAMIPGEPVLTGDLWLHEFGNLQRTASLEPQAMTNSYTTEKFFVPGEVYLFPIPVKSIYDKNLTLNVMTSQDALLEASIYDAGGKLLYRKKSAVHAYVRNRESFSFPVENLGSGVYFMVVRAGKHTKTLKFIVEN
;
A
#
# COMPACT_ATOMS: atom_id res chain seq x y z
N MET A 1 -17.88 17.35 -16.53
CA MET A 1 -17.49 18.79 -16.60
C MET A 1 -18.45 19.71 -15.88
N SER A 2 -19.78 19.57 -16.06
CA SER A 2 -20.76 20.27 -15.19
C SER A 2 -20.42 20.11 -13.70
N ASN A 3 -20.07 18.90 -13.25
CA ASN A 3 -19.74 18.66 -11.84
C ASN A 3 -18.38 19.23 -11.36
N ARG A 4 -17.32 19.33 -12.18
CA ARG A 4 -16.02 19.90 -11.72
C ARG A 4 -16.13 21.39 -11.41
N LYS A 5 -16.78 22.14 -12.31
CA LYS A 5 -17.06 23.57 -12.14
C LYS A 5 -18.06 23.81 -11.01
N THR A 6 -19.04 22.92 -10.86
CA THR A 6 -20.04 23.01 -9.79
C THR A 6 -19.47 22.60 -8.42
N ILE A 7 -18.51 21.67 -8.33
CA ILE A 7 -17.92 21.23 -7.04
C ILE A 7 -16.96 22.27 -6.47
N LEU A 8 -16.12 22.92 -7.31
CA LEU A 8 -15.22 23.99 -6.84
C LEU A 8 -15.97 25.32 -6.61
N ALA A 9 -16.92 25.67 -7.49
CA ALA A 9 -17.79 26.84 -7.25
C ALA A 9 -18.70 26.61 -6.03
N ILE A 10 -19.14 25.38 -5.74
CA ILE A 10 -19.84 25.05 -4.49
C ILE A 10 -18.87 25.05 -3.30
N ALA A 11 -17.61 24.62 -3.42
CA ALA A 11 -16.61 24.74 -2.36
C ALA A 11 -16.36 26.21 -1.97
N LEU A 12 -16.29 27.10 -2.97
CA LEU A 12 -16.18 28.55 -2.80
C LEU A 12 -17.49 29.18 -2.28
N LEU A 13 -18.66 28.66 -2.68
CA LEU A 13 -19.99 29.12 -2.23
C LEU A 13 -20.47 28.50 -0.89
N SER A 14 -19.83 27.45 -0.36
CA SER A 14 -20.22 26.81 0.92
C SER A 14 -19.36 27.20 2.11
N LEU A 15 -18.32 28.03 1.92
CA LEU A 15 -17.58 28.73 2.98
C LEU A 15 -18.42 29.83 3.70
N TRP A 16 -19.71 29.94 3.35
CA TRP A 16 -20.71 30.94 3.76
C TRP A 16 -21.11 30.97 5.24
N ALA A 17 -20.32 30.41 6.17
CA ALA A 17 -20.67 30.39 7.60
C ALA A 17 -19.65 31.03 8.55
N CYS A 18 -18.49 31.55 8.10
CA CYS A 18 -17.37 31.77 9.05
C CYS A 18 -16.75 33.15 9.14
N CYS A 19 -17.35 34.19 8.56
CA CYS A 19 -16.89 35.56 8.82
C CYS A 19 -17.64 36.25 9.98
N ALA A 20 -18.68 35.66 10.56
CA ALA A 20 -19.49 36.41 11.52
C ALA A 20 -18.89 36.46 12.94
N LEU A 21 -18.13 35.46 13.40
CA LEU A 21 -17.83 35.31 14.84
C LEU A 21 -16.40 34.84 15.22
N ALA A 22 -15.58 34.33 14.29
CA ALA A 22 -14.13 34.41 14.48
C ALA A 22 -13.73 35.83 14.10
N LEU A 23 -13.23 36.61 15.06
CA LEU A 23 -12.83 38.00 14.87
C LEU A 23 -11.55 38.07 14.05
N VAL A 24 -11.69 37.75 12.76
CA VAL A 24 -10.78 38.17 11.72
C VAL A 24 -10.90 39.68 11.67
N PRO A 25 -9.81 40.44 11.91
CA PRO A 25 -9.82 41.84 11.57
C PRO A 25 -10.16 41.95 10.07
N ALA A 26 -11.18 42.75 9.72
CA ALA A 26 -11.76 42.76 8.37
C ALA A 26 -10.69 42.90 7.29
N HIS A 27 -10.38 41.78 6.61
CA HIS A 27 -9.40 41.67 5.53
C HIS A 27 -7.99 42.18 5.92
N PRO A 28 -6.89 41.64 5.40
CA PRO A 28 -5.67 42.43 5.38
C PRO A 28 -5.99 43.75 4.66
N LEU A 29 -5.65 44.89 5.25
CA LEU A 29 -6.00 46.20 4.72
C LEU A 29 -4.79 46.76 3.96
N TYR A 30 -4.96 46.96 2.65
CA TYR A 30 -3.88 47.21 1.69
C TYR A 30 -3.77 48.69 1.29
N LYS A 31 -4.05 49.64 2.19
CA LYS A 31 -4.42 51.00 1.74
C LYS A 31 -3.30 51.84 1.11
N GLN A 32 -2.00 51.61 1.38
CA GLN A 32 -0.91 52.52 0.93
C GLN A 32 0.49 51.88 0.82
N VAL A 33 1.25 52.26 -0.20
CA VAL A 33 2.71 52.06 -0.28
C VAL A 33 3.42 53.09 0.64
N PRO A 34 4.27 52.69 1.61
CA PRO A 34 4.95 53.63 2.49
C PRO A 34 5.86 54.60 1.73
N ALA A 35 5.87 55.87 2.10
CA ALA A 35 6.68 56.92 1.45
C ALA A 35 8.21 56.71 1.52
N ALA A 36 8.68 55.72 2.28
CA ALA A 36 10.08 55.36 2.50
C ALA A 36 10.34 53.86 2.28
N TRP A 37 9.62 53.22 1.35
CA TRP A 37 9.80 51.79 1.09
C TRP A 37 11.24 51.47 0.67
N ASN A 38 11.85 50.51 1.39
CA ASN A 38 13.04 49.77 1.00
C ASN A 38 12.68 48.29 1.11
N ALA A 39 13.17 47.45 0.20
CA ALA A 39 13.03 46.00 0.32
C ALA A 39 13.43 45.54 1.74
N SER A 40 12.47 44.96 2.47
CA SER A 40 12.72 44.38 3.78
C SER A 40 13.75 43.26 3.58
N LYS A 41 14.94 43.40 4.17
CA LYS A 41 15.90 42.29 4.17
C LYS A 41 15.36 41.19 5.09
N PRO A 42 15.59 39.90 4.78
CA PRO A 42 15.25 38.83 5.71
C PRO A 42 15.92 39.10 7.06
N GLU A 43 15.13 39.25 8.13
CA GLU A 43 15.65 39.12 9.49
C GLU A 43 15.95 37.63 9.71
N LEU A 44 17.13 37.17 9.27
CA LEU A 44 17.61 35.84 9.60
C LEU A 44 17.87 35.78 11.12
N PRO A 45 17.51 34.68 11.82
CA PRO A 45 17.94 34.48 13.19
C PRO A 45 19.47 34.62 13.29
N TYR A 46 19.95 35.18 14.41
CA TYR A 46 21.35 35.57 14.65
C TYR A 46 22.35 34.38 14.70
N SER A 47 21.90 33.18 14.37
CA SER A 47 22.69 31.96 14.24
C SER A 47 22.47 31.40 12.84
N GLY A 48 23.55 31.29 12.06
CA GLY A 48 23.49 30.80 10.68
C GLY A 48 22.78 29.45 10.55
N LEU A 49 22.25 29.20 9.34
CA LEU A 49 21.55 27.98 8.96
C LEU A 49 22.32 26.73 9.45
N PRO A 50 21.67 25.75 10.09
CA PRO A 50 22.30 24.48 10.40
C PRO A 50 22.84 23.84 9.12
N SER A 51 24.02 23.22 9.19
CA SER A 51 24.61 22.54 8.03
C SER A 51 23.73 21.36 7.59
N ARG A 52 23.40 21.33 6.30
CA ARG A 52 22.67 20.26 5.59
C ARG A 52 23.08 18.85 6.07
N ALA A 53 22.11 18.05 6.50
CA ALA A 53 22.34 16.63 6.83
C ALA A 53 22.63 15.83 5.54
N LYS A 54 23.44 14.76 5.64
CA LYS A 54 23.75 13.89 4.50
C LYS A 54 22.51 13.09 4.10
N GLY A 55 22.06 13.24 2.85
CA GLY A 55 21.01 12.39 2.25
C GLY A 55 19.72 13.10 1.82
N GLN A 56 19.58 14.42 2.03
CA GLN A 56 18.36 15.17 1.66
C GLN A 56 18.13 15.24 0.13
N VAL A 57 16.84 15.18 -0.24
CA VAL A 57 16.31 15.44 -1.59
C VAL A 57 16.80 16.79 -2.11
N GLU A 58 17.17 16.87 -3.39
CA GLU A 58 17.57 18.12 -4.02
C GLU A 58 16.33 18.98 -4.31
N ILE A 59 15.98 19.85 -3.35
CA ILE A 59 14.84 20.75 -3.46
C ILE A 59 15.29 22.05 -4.17
N PRO A 60 14.63 22.47 -5.27
CA PRO A 60 14.83 23.76 -5.90
C PRO A 60 14.69 24.90 -4.88
N ASN A 61 15.65 25.82 -4.82
CA ASN A 61 15.60 26.97 -3.89
C ASN A 61 15.83 28.33 -4.57
N ASN A 62 15.92 28.36 -5.90
CA ASN A 62 16.10 29.58 -6.67
C ASN A 62 15.14 29.56 -7.86
N LEU A 63 14.17 30.47 -7.88
CA LEU A 63 13.10 30.52 -8.89
C LEU A 63 13.20 31.78 -9.76
N LEU A 64 12.94 31.62 -11.05
CA LEU A 64 12.76 32.75 -11.96
C LEU A 64 11.30 33.23 -11.88
N VAL A 65 11.09 34.55 -11.79
CA VAL A 65 9.76 35.15 -11.77
C VAL A 65 9.60 36.09 -12.95
N LEU A 66 8.61 35.81 -13.80
CA LEU A 66 8.25 36.61 -14.96
C LEU A 66 6.89 37.27 -14.74
N ARG A 67 6.75 38.50 -15.25
CA ARG A 67 5.48 39.25 -15.27
C ARG A 67 5.05 39.39 -16.72
N VAL A 68 3.89 38.84 -17.04
CA VAL A 68 3.39 38.73 -18.41
C VAL A 68 2.07 39.48 -18.55
N GLU A 69 2.02 40.41 -19.48
CA GLU A 69 0.79 41.10 -19.89
C GLU A 69 0.43 40.79 -21.34
N PHE A 70 -0.79 41.13 -21.73
CA PHE A 70 -1.34 40.79 -23.03
C PHE A 70 -1.52 42.03 -23.91
N SER A 71 -1.95 41.83 -25.15
CA SER A 71 -2.23 42.96 -26.05
C SER A 71 -3.35 43.87 -25.54
N ASP A 72 -4.30 43.31 -24.75
CA ASP A 72 -5.56 43.91 -24.30
C ASP A 72 -5.75 43.95 -22.77
N VAL A 73 -4.98 43.18 -22.00
CA VAL A 73 -5.04 43.15 -20.53
C VAL A 73 -3.66 43.49 -19.95
N HIS A 74 -3.63 44.44 -19.03
CA HIS A 74 -2.45 45.05 -18.44
C HIS A 74 -2.52 44.99 -16.92
N PHE A 75 -1.37 44.90 -16.25
CA PHE A 75 -1.30 44.97 -14.80
C PHE A 75 -1.87 46.30 -14.28
N ILE A 76 -2.45 46.25 -13.08
CA ILE A 76 -3.02 47.43 -12.42
C ILE A 76 -1.90 48.42 -12.08
N SER A 77 -1.83 49.53 -12.83
CA SER A 77 -0.75 50.51 -12.68
C SER A 77 -1.06 51.65 -11.71
N GLN A 78 -2.30 51.74 -11.20
CA GLN A 78 -2.75 52.78 -10.28
C GLN A 78 -3.56 52.15 -9.14
N PRO A 79 -3.39 52.63 -7.90
CA PRO A 79 -4.21 52.23 -6.76
C PRO A 79 -5.71 52.30 -7.04
N GLN A 80 -6.39 51.16 -7.01
CA GLN A 80 -7.83 51.05 -7.20
C GLN A 80 -8.39 49.83 -6.44
N PHE A 81 -9.71 49.79 -6.25
CA PHE A 81 -10.41 48.64 -5.66
C PHE A 81 -10.04 47.32 -6.40
N PRO A 82 -9.86 46.18 -5.69
CA PRO A 82 -10.22 45.94 -4.28
C PRO A 82 -9.13 46.22 -3.24
N ASP A 83 -7.85 46.17 -3.60
CA ASP A 83 -6.75 46.30 -2.65
C ASP A 83 -6.20 47.74 -2.54
N TYR A 84 -6.48 48.63 -3.48
CA TYR A 84 -5.92 49.98 -3.54
C TYR A 84 -4.39 50.00 -3.65
N LEU A 85 -3.81 49.02 -4.36
CA LEU A 85 -2.38 48.97 -4.69
C LEU A 85 -2.15 49.11 -6.20
N ALA A 86 -0.95 49.57 -6.55
CA ALA A 86 -0.42 49.37 -7.88
C ALA A 86 0.32 48.03 -7.90
N HIS A 87 0.08 47.21 -8.92
CA HIS A 87 0.72 45.91 -9.13
C HIS A 87 2.04 46.11 -9.87
N ASP A 88 2.96 46.81 -9.21
CA ASP A 88 4.31 47.09 -9.70
C ASP A 88 5.34 46.08 -9.12
N ASP A 89 6.63 46.32 -9.37
CA ASP A 89 7.72 45.48 -8.86
C ASP A 89 7.63 45.25 -7.34
N ALA A 90 7.25 46.27 -6.57
CA ALA A 90 7.19 46.16 -5.11
C ALA A 90 6.06 45.22 -4.65
N PHE A 91 4.93 45.19 -5.39
CA PHE A 91 3.83 44.27 -5.12
C PHE A 91 4.24 42.80 -5.33
N PHE A 92 4.84 42.48 -6.48
CA PHE A 92 5.26 41.10 -6.78
C PHE A 92 6.43 40.65 -5.90
N GLU A 93 7.39 41.52 -5.62
CA GLU A 93 8.45 41.25 -4.63
C GLU A 93 7.86 40.92 -3.25
N ARG A 94 6.73 41.56 -2.89
CA ARG A 94 6.08 41.31 -1.61
C ARG A 94 5.41 39.94 -1.56
N TRP A 95 4.79 39.49 -2.64
CA TRP A 95 4.30 38.12 -2.74
C TRP A 95 5.40 37.10 -2.60
N MET A 96 6.53 37.30 -3.28
CA MET A 96 7.67 36.40 -3.20
C MET A 96 8.32 36.38 -1.81
N LEU A 97 8.37 37.52 -1.12
CA LEU A 97 8.82 37.59 0.26
C LEU A 97 7.94 36.76 1.20
N HIS A 98 6.62 36.89 1.08
CA HIS A 98 5.67 36.15 1.91
C HIS A 98 5.71 34.65 1.59
N LEU A 99 5.80 34.29 0.32
CA LEU A 99 6.00 32.91 -0.10
C LEU A 99 7.29 32.31 0.51
N SER A 100 8.37 33.09 0.57
CA SER A 100 9.57 32.67 1.29
C SER A 100 9.31 32.50 2.79
N ASP A 101 8.51 33.36 3.43
CA ASP A 101 8.16 33.23 4.85
C ASP A 101 7.37 31.95 5.14
N PHE A 102 6.42 31.59 4.27
CA PHE A 102 5.63 30.37 4.40
C PHE A 102 6.50 29.11 4.52
N TYR A 103 7.40 28.91 3.55
CA TYR A 103 8.27 27.72 3.55
C TYR A 103 9.41 27.80 4.56
N LEU A 104 9.82 29.01 4.94
CA LEU A 104 10.83 29.19 5.98
C LEU A 104 10.32 28.69 7.33
N ASP A 105 9.08 29.02 7.71
CA ASP A 105 8.47 28.50 8.94
C ASP A 105 8.18 26.99 8.83
N ALA A 106 7.64 26.54 7.70
CA ALA A 106 7.34 25.13 7.44
C ALA A 106 8.57 24.21 7.55
N SER A 107 9.75 24.74 7.23
CA SER A 107 11.02 24.02 7.27
C SER A 107 11.80 24.24 8.57
N HIS A 108 11.23 24.92 9.55
CA HIS A 108 11.93 25.32 10.78
C HIS A 108 13.27 26.03 10.50
N TYR A 109 13.25 26.99 9.58
CA TYR A 109 14.40 27.77 9.13
C TYR A 109 15.50 26.94 8.44
N GLN A 110 15.19 25.76 7.91
CA GLN A 110 16.14 24.92 7.16
C GLN A 110 16.16 25.23 5.66
N TYR A 111 15.10 25.84 5.13
CA TYR A 111 14.94 26.14 3.71
C TYR A 111 14.62 27.63 3.48
N GLU A 112 15.41 28.27 2.63
CA GLU A 112 15.21 29.65 2.18
C GLU A 112 14.90 29.64 0.69
N LEU A 113 13.70 30.10 0.33
CA LEU A 113 13.31 30.28 -1.07
C LEU A 113 13.90 31.59 -1.59
N LYS A 114 14.72 31.51 -2.63
CA LYS A 114 15.23 32.65 -3.36
C LYS A 114 14.51 32.80 -4.69
N HIS A 115 14.45 34.03 -5.16
CA HIS A 115 13.85 34.34 -6.44
C HIS A 115 14.61 35.46 -7.16
N TYR A 116 14.43 35.47 -8.48
CA TYR A 116 14.85 36.57 -9.33
C TYR A 116 13.63 37.09 -10.10
N LEU A 117 13.19 38.30 -9.77
CA LEU A 117 12.15 39.01 -10.52
C LEU A 117 12.77 39.65 -11.75
N TYR A 118 12.36 39.20 -12.93
CA TYR A 118 12.81 39.80 -14.18
C TYR A 118 12.35 41.28 -14.25
N PRO A 119 13.26 42.23 -14.54
CA PRO A 119 12.97 43.66 -14.37
C PRO A 119 11.99 44.24 -15.40
N GLN A 120 11.79 43.58 -16.54
CA GLN A 120 10.86 44.05 -17.56
C GLN A 120 9.55 43.25 -17.51
N VAL A 121 8.42 43.94 -17.69
CA VAL A 121 7.14 43.28 -17.95
C VAL A 121 7.13 42.81 -19.41
N ILE A 122 6.86 41.52 -19.62
CA ILE A 122 6.80 40.90 -20.94
C ILE A 122 5.40 41.12 -21.51
N ARG A 123 5.31 41.82 -22.63
CA ARG A 123 4.04 42.02 -23.34
C ARG A 123 3.92 41.05 -24.50
N LEU A 124 2.91 40.17 -24.45
CA LEU A 124 2.60 39.25 -25.54
C LEU A 124 1.76 39.95 -26.61
N ASP A 125 1.99 39.57 -27.87
CA ASP A 125 1.31 40.16 -29.04
C ASP A 125 -0.18 39.80 -29.14
N LYS A 126 -0.60 38.70 -28.50
CA LYS A 126 -1.96 38.16 -28.58
C LYS A 126 -2.79 38.59 -27.34
N PRO A 127 -4.13 38.67 -27.45
CA PRO A 127 -4.99 38.97 -26.32
C PRO A 127 -5.04 37.83 -25.31
N MET A 128 -5.40 38.10 -24.05
CA MET A 128 -5.53 37.07 -23.00
C MET A 128 -6.43 35.91 -23.43
N SER A 129 -7.57 36.26 -24.04
CA SER A 129 -8.55 35.29 -24.53
C SER A 129 -7.97 34.29 -25.55
N TYR A 130 -6.90 34.62 -26.27
CA TYR A 130 -6.23 33.64 -27.14
C TYR A 130 -5.65 32.48 -26.35
N TYR A 131 -5.08 32.76 -25.18
CA TYR A 131 -4.39 31.77 -24.34
C TYR A 131 -5.35 31.07 -23.36
N GLY A 132 -6.24 31.84 -22.71
CA GLY A 132 -7.11 31.37 -21.63
C GLY A 132 -8.50 30.87 -22.03
N THR A 133 -8.86 30.84 -23.32
CA THR A 133 -10.20 30.37 -23.71
C THR A 133 -10.36 28.85 -23.46
N ASP A 134 -11.41 28.52 -22.70
CA ASP A 134 -11.92 27.17 -22.53
C ASP A 134 -12.45 26.54 -23.83
N SER A 135 -12.24 25.24 -23.99
CA SER A 135 -12.99 24.40 -24.94
C SER A 135 -14.06 23.57 -24.21
N LYS A 136 -14.86 22.83 -24.98
CA LYS A 136 -15.83 21.88 -24.42
C LYS A 136 -15.21 20.77 -23.56
N THR A 137 -13.92 20.49 -23.72
CA THR A 137 -13.25 19.31 -23.14
C THR A 137 -11.97 19.62 -22.39
N LYS A 138 -11.46 20.85 -22.46
CA LYS A 138 -10.19 21.29 -21.87
C LYS A 138 -10.28 22.77 -21.48
N ILE A 139 -9.91 23.07 -20.23
CA ILE A 139 -9.68 24.43 -19.72
C ILE A 139 -8.35 24.93 -20.27
N ASP A 140 -8.26 26.22 -20.61
CA ASP A 140 -7.00 26.84 -21.05
C ASP A 140 -6.29 26.08 -22.18
N VAL A 141 -6.94 26.00 -23.35
CA VAL A 141 -6.44 25.15 -24.44
C VAL A 141 -4.99 25.48 -24.83
N LYS A 142 -4.62 26.77 -24.74
CA LYS A 142 -3.39 27.36 -25.29
C LYS A 142 -2.46 27.97 -24.25
N VAL A 143 -2.64 27.69 -22.96
CA VAL A 143 -1.76 28.24 -21.91
C VAL A 143 -0.28 27.83 -22.08
N ALA A 144 -0.01 26.63 -22.62
CA ALA A 144 1.35 26.23 -22.94
C ALA A 144 2.00 27.15 -24.01
N GLU A 145 1.23 27.62 -25.00
CA GLU A 145 1.72 28.60 -25.98
C GLU A 145 2.05 29.96 -25.32
N MET A 146 1.31 30.36 -24.27
CA MET A 146 1.61 31.58 -23.52
C MET A 146 3.00 31.51 -22.88
N VAL A 147 3.29 30.39 -22.22
CA VAL A 147 4.59 30.16 -21.57
C VAL A 147 5.70 30.15 -22.62
N GLN A 148 5.51 29.46 -23.75
CA GLN A 148 6.49 29.45 -24.83
C GLN A 148 6.72 30.85 -25.40
N ASP A 149 5.66 31.63 -25.66
CA ASP A 149 5.78 33.00 -26.16
C ASP A 149 6.49 33.92 -25.13
N ALA A 150 6.25 33.74 -23.83
CA ALA A 150 6.93 34.49 -22.76
C ALA A 150 8.41 34.10 -22.60
N VAL A 151 8.73 32.80 -22.63
CA VAL A 151 10.10 32.29 -22.54
C VAL A 151 10.92 32.77 -23.74
N ASN A 152 10.40 32.64 -24.96
CA ASN A 152 11.06 33.10 -26.18
C ASN A 152 11.38 34.61 -26.17
N ALA A 153 10.57 35.42 -25.47
CA ALA A 153 10.80 36.86 -25.36
C ALA A 153 12.02 37.23 -24.51
N VAL A 154 12.49 36.34 -23.64
CA VAL A 154 13.59 36.60 -22.69
C VAL A 154 14.75 35.61 -22.79
N ASP A 155 14.63 34.55 -23.61
CA ASP A 155 15.63 33.48 -23.78
C ASP A 155 17.03 34.01 -24.14
N ALA A 156 17.11 34.99 -25.04
CA ALA A 156 18.39 35.58 -25.41
C ALA A 156 19.06 36.41 -24.29
N GLU A 157 18.32 36.77 -23.23
CA GLU A 157 18.76 37.65 -22.14
C GLU A 157 18.94 36.90 -20.81
N LEU A 158 18.37 35.70 -20.67
CA LEU A 158 18.36 34.92 -19.43
C LEU A 158 19.02 33.55 -19.63
N ASP A 159 19.82 33.15 -18.65
CA ASP A 159 20.33 31.79 -18.52
C ASP A 159 19.39 31.02 -17.57
N PHE A 160 18.50 30.24 -18.15
CA PHE A 160 17.51 29.41 -17.48
C PHE A 160 18.14 28.27 -16.67
N THR A 161 19.37 27.85 -16.96
CA THR A 161 20.06 26.78 -16.21
C THR A 161 20.34 27.15 -14.74
N GLN A 162 20.20 28.44 -14.38
CA GLN A 162 20.42 28.94 -13.02
C GLN A 162 19.21 28.78 -12.08
N TYR A 163 18.06 28.38 -12.60
CA TYR A 163 16.80 28.34 -11.84
C TYR A 163 16.22 26.92 -11.79
N GLY A 164 15.68 26.54 -10.64
CA GLY A 164 15.05 25.23 -10.46
C GLY A 164 13.55 25.19 -10.81
N GLY A 165 12.98 26.34 -11.16
CA GLY A 165 11.59 26.48 -11.59
C GLY A 165 11.27 27.90 -12.05
N LEU A 166 10.13 28.05 -12.73
CA LEU A 166 9.63 29.30 -13.29
C LEU A 166 8.25 29.62 -12.70
N ILE A 167 8.08 30.85 -12.23
CA ILE A 167 6.78 31.43 -11.85
C ILE A 167 6.43 32.51 -12.87
N VAL A 168 5.23 32.43 -13.44
CA VAL A 168 4.68 33.41 -14.36
C VAL A 168 3.47 34.06 -13.70
N PHE A 169 3.61 35.32 -13.30
CA PHE A 169 2.46 36.17 -12.97
C PHE A 169 1.87 36.71 -14.27
N HIS A 170 0.58 36.48 -14.51
CA HIS A 170 -0.12 37.09 -15.65
C HIS A 170 -1.01 38.26 -15.22
N ALA A 171 -1.16 39.26 -16.07
CA ALA A 171 -2.12 40.35 -15.85
C ALA A 171 -3.56 39.82 -15.85
N GLY A 172 -4.46 40.49 -15.13
CA GLY A 172 -5.86 40.13 -14.91
C GLY A 172 -6.10 39.04 -13.87
N ALA A 173 -7.39 38.72 -13.68
CA ALA A 173 -7.84 37.78 -12.66
C ALA A 173 -7.61 36.31 -13.01
N GLY A 174 -7.45 35.47 -11.98
CA GLY A 174 -7.47 34.02 -12.10
C GLY A 174 -8.87 33.49 -12.41
N GLN A 175 -8.98 32.52 -13.32
CA GLN A 175 -10.26 31.93 -13.68
C GLN A 175 -10.87 31.09 -12.53
N GLU A 176 -10.05 30.61 -11.58
CA GLU A 176 -10.51 29.83 -10.44
C GLU A 176 -11.49 30.57 -9.52
N SER A 177 -11.43 31.91 -9.50
CA SER A 177 -12.35 32.75 -8.73
C SER A 177 -13.61 33.15 -9.52
N ASP A 178 -13.72 32.75 -10.80
CA ASP A 178 -14.91 32.94 -11.65
C ASP A 178 -16.05 31.97 -11.27
N ILE A 179 -16.56 32.13 -10.05
CA ILE A 179 -17.58 31.26 -9.44
C ILE A 179 -18.91 31.27 -10.22
N GLU A 180 -19.17 32.29 -11.04
CA GLU A 180 -20.36 32.38 -11.89
C GLU A 180 -20.11 31.92 -13.34
N SER A 181 -18.88 31.54 -13.69
CA SER A 181 -18.48 31.12 -15.04
C SER A 181 -18.78 32.18 -16.11
N LYS A 182 -18.56 33.46 -15.80
CA LYS A 182 -18.78 34.64 -16.68
C LYS A 182 -17.52 35.09 -17.43
N ARG A 183 -16.34 34.67 -16.99
CA ARG A 183 -15.01 35.07 -17.48
C ARG A 183 -14.18 33.85 -17.87
N THR A 184 -14.77 32.96 -18.66
CA THR A 184 -14.15 31.69 -19.09
C THR A 184 -12.98 31.82 -20.08
N GLU A 185 -12.58 33.06 -20.37
CA GLU A 185 -11.45 33.45 -21.20
C GLU A 185 -10.21 33.88 -20.40
N GLN A 186 -10.35 34.02 -19.08
CA GLN A 186 -9.23 34.22 -18.14
C GLN A 186 -8.43 32.93 -17.97
N ILE A 187 -7.20 33.05 -17.50
CA ILE A 187 -6.30 31.91 -17.31
C ILE A 187 -6.48 31.36 -15.90
N TRP A 188 -6.55 30.04 -15.78
CA TRP A 188 -6.64 29.32 -14.51
C TRP A 188 -5.24 29.06 -13.95
N SER A 189 -5.02 29.33 -12.65
CA SER A 189 -3.70 29.06 -12.04
C SER A 189 -3.30 27.59 -12.12
N THR A 190 -2.11 27.31 -12.63
CA THR A 190 -1.72 25.92 -12.91
C THR A 190 -0.22 25.66 -12.78
N PHE A 191 0.10 24.45 -12.34
CA PHE A 191 1.40 23.83 -12.53
C PHE A 191 1.42 23.10 -13.87
N LEU A 192 2.15 23.67 -14.82
CA LEU A 192 2.22 23.15 -16.18
C LEU A 192 3.20 21.98 -16.27
N SER A 193 2.69 20.77 -16.01
CA SER A 193 3.47 19.54 -16.06
C SER A 193 4.14 19.27 -17.42
N ARG A 194 5.16 18.41 -17.42
CA ARG A 194 5.79 17.86 -18.64
C ARG A 194 4.74 17.29 -19.61
N LYS A 195 3.78 16.53 -19.10
CA LYS A 195 2.69 15.93 -19.90
C LYS A 195 1.77 16.98 -20.52
N SER A 196 1.51 18.08 -19.82
CA SER A 196 0.75 19.21 -20.36
C SER A 196 1.50 19.90 -21.52
N LEU A 197 2.82 20.06 -21.39
CA LEU A 197 3.70 20.60 -22.45
C LEU A 197 3.79 19.65 -23.65
N GLN A 198 4.02 18.36 -23.40
CA GLN A 198 4.01 17.30 -24.40
C GLN A 198 2.71 17.32 -25.21
N ALA A 199 1.56 17.31 -24.53
CA ALA A 199 0.26 17.33 -25.19
C ALA A 199 0.03 18.59 -26.06
N ALA A 200 0.71 19.70 -25.75
CA ALA A 200 0.63 20.94 -26.52
C ALA A 200 1.57 20.96 -27.73
N PHE A 201 2.79 20.46 -27.59
CA PHE A 201 3.86 20.66 -28.57
C PHE A 201 4.29 19.40 -29.33
N ASP A 202 4.19 18.23 -28.71
CA ASP A 202 4.62 16.94 -29.30
C ASP A 202 3.81 15.75 -28.70
N PRO A 203 2.50 15.66 -29.00
CA PRO A 203 1.57 14.76 -28.30
C PRO A 203 1.83 13.27 -28.52
N ASP A 204 2.61 12.90 -29.55
CA ASP A 204 2.91 11.52 -29.91
C ASP A 204 4.28 11.05 -29.36
N ASN A 205 5.01 11.90 -28.63
CA ASN A 205 6.36 11.64 -28.12
C ASN A 205 6.36 11.39 -26.61
N ASP A 206 6.23 10.13 -26.19
CA ASP A 206 6.22 9.74 -24.77
C ASP A 206 7.46 10.22 -24.00
N ASP A 207 8.61 10.34 -24.68
CA ASP A 207 9.90 10.79 -24.15
C ASP A 207 10.09 12.32 -24.23
N TYR A 208 9.04 13.11 -24.47
CA TYR A 208 9.14 14.58 -24.55
C TYR A 208 9.83 15.17 -23.32
N PRO A 209 10.98 15.86 -23.45
CA PRO A 209 11.80 16.23 -22.31
C PRO A 209 11.22 17.41 -21.52
N GLY A 210 10.44 18.29 -22.15
CA GLY A 210 10.03 19.60 -21.61
C GLY A 210 10.26 20.71 -22.63
N LEU A 211 10.01 21.96 -22.24
CA LEU A 211 10.28 23.12 -23.10
C LEU A 211 11.79 23.43 -23.07
N ILE A 212 12.46 23.36 -24.22
CA ILE A 212 13.92 23.57 -24.34
C ILE A 212 14.20 25.05 -24.67
N THR A 213 15.17 25.63 -23.98
CA THR A 213 15.65 27.02 -24.13
C THR A 213 16.99 27.07 -24.87
N ASP A 214 17.40 28.25 -25.36
CA ASP A 214 18.59 28.44 -26.21
C ASP A 214 19.90 28.04 -25.49
N ASP A 215 19.94 28.15 -24.16
CA ASP A 215 21.07 27.75 -23.32
C ASP A 215 21.08 26.24 -22.97
N GLY A 216 20.06 25.50 -23.40
CA GLY A 216 19.91 24.07 -23.19
C GLY A 216 19.18 23.67 -21.91
N ALA A 217 18.60 24.61 -21.14
CA ALA A 217 17.75 24.25 -20.01
C ALA A 217 16.44 23.59 -20.50
N VAL A 218 15.93 22.64 -19.70
CA VAL A 218 14.68 21.92 -19.96
C VAL A 218 13.67 22.31 -18.89
N LEU A 219 12.65 23.08 -19.28
CA LEU A 219 11.64 23.59 -18.36
C LEU A 219 10.48 22.61 -18.23
N THR A 220 10.31 22.06 -17.02
CA THR A 220 9.20 21.18 -16.63
C THR A 220 8.48 21.64 -15.36
N ASN A 221 9.07 22.57 -14.60
CA ASN A 221 8.57 23.09 -13.34
C ASN A 221 8.09 24.53 -13.54
N ILE A 222 6.87 24.69 -14.07
CA ILE A 222 6.35 25.99 -14.48
C ILE A 222 5.02 26.25 -13.77
N VAL A 223 4.98 27.32 -12.99
CA VAL A 223 3.80 27.80 -12.29
C VAL A 223 3.26 29.04 -13.00
N ILE A 224 1.96 29.08 -13.16
CA ILE A 224 1.23 30.21 -13.72
C ILE A 224 0.19 30.64 -12.69
N VAL A 225 0.19 31.92 -12.34
CA VAL A 225 -0.73 32.53 -11.36
C VAL A 225 -1.13 33.94 -11.82
N PRO A 226 -2.30 34.46 -11.43
CA PRO A 226 -2.75 35.79 -11.80
C PRO A 226 -2.09 36.88 -10.96
N GLU A 227 -2.33 38.15 -11.33
CA GLU A 227 -1.99 39.28 -10.46
C GLU A 227 -2.93 39.41 -9.25
N HIS A 228 -4.18 38.92 -9.38
CA HIS A 228 -5.19 38.94 -8.32
C HIS A 228 -6.32 37.91 -8.58
N GLU A 229 -7.14 37.63 -7.57
CA GLU A 229 -8.32 36.75 -7.69
C GLU A 229 -9.66 37.50 -7.78
N PHE A 230 -9.61 38.82 -7.97
CA PHE A 230 -10.82 39.65 -8.05
C PHE A 230 -11.55 39.55 -9.39
N GLN A 231 -12.87 39.29 -9.34
CA GLN A 231 -13.75 39.28 -10.51
C GLN A 231 -14.51 40.59 -10.66
N ASP A 232 -14.45 41.19 -11.86
CA ASP A 232 -15.01 42.51 -12.16
C ASP A 232 -16.55 42.61 -12.05
N TYR A 233 -17.23 41.47 -11.99
CA TYR A 233 -18.68 41.39 -11.91
C TYR A 233 -19.22 41.19 -10.48
N PHE A 234 -18.38 40.84 -9.50
CA PHE A 234 -18.80 40.54 -8.13
C PHE A 234 -17.61 40.30 -7.18
N PRO A 235 -17.57 40.88 -5.97
CA PRO A 235 -18.47 41.90 -5.40
C PRO A 235 -18.05 43.34 -5.76
N GLY A 236 -18.98 44.29 -5.78
CA GLY A 236 -18.67 45.71 -5.94
C GLY A 236 -18.17 46.37 -4.65
N GLU A 237 -17.52 47.54 -4.76
CA GLU A 237 -16.95 48.30 -3.62
C GLU A 237 -17.95 48.62 -2.50
N ASP A 238 -19.22 48.86 -2.87
CA ASP A 238 -20.31 49.22 -1.95
C ASP A 238 -21.16 48.02 -1.50
N ASP A 239 -20.86 46.79 -1.94
CA ASP A 239 -21.65 45.62 -1.56
C ASP A 239 -21.39 45.23 -0.09
N GLU A 240 -22.47 45.03 0.68
CA GLU A 240 -22.39 44.74 2.12
C GLU A 240 -21.55 43.49 2.45
N ASP A 241 -21.42 42.56 1.49
CA ASP A 241 -20.66 41.32 1.63
C ASP A 241 -19.30 41.35 0.89
N ALA A 242 -18.86 42.50 0.35
CA ALA A 242 -17.64 42.57 -0.48
C ALA A 242 -16.41 41.98 0.21
N GLY A 243 -16.21 42.29 1.48
CA GLY A 243 -15.13 41.75 2.32
C GLY A 243 -15.08 40.21 2.43
N VAL A 244 -16.18 39.52 2.12
CA VAL A 244 -16.31 38.06 2.21
C VAL A 244 -15.93 37.36 0.89
N TYR A 245 -16.08 38.04 -0.25
CA TYR A 245 -15.81 37.48 -1.59
C TYR A 245 -14.49 37.95 -2.21
N HIS A 246 -13.63 38.59 -1.43
CA HIS A 246 -12.27 38.88 -1.85
C HIS A 246 -11.36 37.69 -1.55
N PHE A 247 -11.02 36.94 -2.59
CA PHE A 247 -10.04 35.87 -2.52
C PHE A 247 -8.61 36.41 -2.66
N SER A 248 -7.67 35.75 -1.99
CA SER A 248 -6.23 36.00 -2.12
C SER A 248 -5.59 35.00 -3.06
N LEU A 249 -4.63 35.45 -3.86
CA LEU A 249 -3.80 34.53 -4.65
C LEU A 249 -2.82 33.73 -3.77
N TYR A 250 -2.59 34.14 -2.52
CA TYR A 250 -1.45 33.66 -1.73
C TYR A 250 -1.44 32.15 -1.51
N GLY A 251 -2.58 31.59 -1.09
CA GLY A 251 -2.74 30.14 -0.97
C GLY A 251 -2.45 29.43 -2.28
N VAL A 252 -3.01 29.91 -3.39
CA VAL A 252 -2.79 29.35 -4.73
C VAL A 252 -1.30 29.38 -5.10
N LEU A 253 -0.63 30.51 -4.93
CA LEU A 253 0.81 30.64 -5.17
C LEU A 253 1.62 29.66 -4.33
N ALA A 254 1.34 29.54 -3.03
CA ALA A 254 1.99 28.57 -2.16
C ALA A 254 1.74 27.13 -2.62
N HIS A 255 0.50 26.77 -2.97
CA HIS A 255 0.18 25.43 -3.46
C HIS A 255 0.92 25.09 -4.76
N GLN A 256 0.91 26.01 -5.74
CA GLN A 256 1.57 25.80 -7.03
C GLN A 256 3.09 25.70 -6.88
N VAL A 257 3.71 26.49 -6.02
CA VAL A 257 5.15 26.34 -5.71
C VAL A 257 5.43 25.04 -4.96
N GLY A 258 4.48 24.50 -4.19
CA GLY A 258 4.59 23.18 -3.59
C GLY A 258 4.89 22.09 -4.62
N HIS A 259 4.29 22.18 -5.81
CA HIS A 259 4.59 21.29 -6.93
C HIS A 259 6.00 21.48 -7.49
N ILE A 260 6.53 22.71 -7.56
CA ILE A 260 7.95 22.94 -7.92
C ILE A 260 8.88 22.23 -6.92
N LEU A 261 8.52 22.21 -5.64
CA LEU A 261 9.30 21.51 -4.60
C LEU A 261 9.15 19.98 -4.66
N GLY A 262 8.25 19.46 -5.49
CA GLY A 262 8.01 18.03 -5.68
C GLY A 262 6.82 17.46 -4.91
N LEU A 263 6.00 18.29 -4.24
CA LEU A 263 4.85 17.81 -3.47
C LEU A 263 3.68 17.42 -4.38
N PRO A 264 2.97 16.31 -4.10
CA PRO A 264 1.78 15.90 -4.85
C PRO A 264 0.55 16.73 -4.49
N THR A 265 -0.47 16.68 -5.34
CA THR A 265 -1.83 17.14 -4.99
C THR A 265 -2.48 16.12 -4.07
N LEU A 266 -3.02 16.56 -2.94
CA LEU A 266 -3.63 15.71 -1.91
C LEU A 266 -5.15 15.89 -1.80
N PHE A 267 -5.80 16.53 -2.78
CA PHE A 267 -7.26 16.51 -3.01
C PHE A 267 -7.60 15.75 -4.30
N ASP A 268 -8.86 15.35 -4.47
CA ASP A 268 -9.31 14.65 -5.68
C ASP A 268 -9.28 15.57 -6.91
N ASN A 269 -8.29 15.35 -7.76
CA ASN A 269 -8.15 16.04 -9.04
C ASN A 269 -8.53 15.15 -10.22
N ASP A 270 -9.26 14.05 -10.01
CA ASP A 270 -9.92 13.28 -11.06
C ASP A 270 -11.40 13.68 -11.17
N SER A 271 -11.86 13.90 -12.40
CA SER A 271 -13.27 14.26 -12.67
C SER A 271 -14.17 13.04 -12.86
N SER A 272 -13.57 11.86 -13.00
CA SER A 272 -14.29 10.62 -13.29
C SER A 272 -14.98 10.05 -12.04
N ASN A 273 -14.42 10.39 -10.87
CA ASN A 273 -14.88 10.22 -9.51
C ASN A 273 -15.14 11.62 -8.89
N GLY A 274 -15.73 11.67 -7.69
CA GLY A 274 -16.08 12.94 -7.06
C GLY A 274 -16.51 12.75 -5.62
N THR A 275 -15.83 11.84 -4.92
CA THR A 275 -16.18 11.39 -3.58
C THR A 275 -15.13 11.81 -2.57
N SER A 276 -13.84 11.77 -2.92
CA SER A 276 -12.79 12.20 -1.98
C SER A 276 -12.62 13.71 -2.03
N GLN A 277 -12.44 14.31 -0.85
CA GLN A 277 -11.93 15.66 -0.64
C GLN A 277 -10.44 15.63 -0.28
N GLY A 278 -9.84 14.44 -0.31
CA GLY A 278 -8.46 14.20 0.06
C GLY A 278 -8.20 14.47 1.54
N ILE A 279 -7.26 15.38 1.83
CA ILE A 279 -6.95 15.80 3.21
C ILE A 279 -7.74 17.03 3.70
N GLY A 280 -8.67 17.54 2.89
CA GLY A 280 -9.50 18.70 3.24
C GLY A 280 -8.70 19.98 3.57
N ASN A 281 -9.25 20.79 4.47
CA ASN A 281 -8.70 22.08 4.90
C ASN A 281 -7.54 21.95 5.91
N TRP A 282 -7.08 20.73 6.19
CA TRP A 282 -6.04 20.43 7.17
C TRP A 282 -4.60 20.65 6.68
N GLY A 283 -4.39 20.83 5.37
CA GLY A 283 -3.06 21.10 4.79
C GLY A 283 -3.08 21.78 3.42
N LEU A 284 -1.98 22.48 3.08
CA LEU A 284 -1.84 23.27 1.84
C LEU A 284 -2.12 22.46 0.56
N MET A 285 -1.63 21.21 0.51
CA MET A 285 -1.78 20.37 -0.69
C MET A 285 -3.18 19.77 -0.84
N GLY A 286 -4.05 19.97 0.14
CA GLY A 286 -5.49 19.70 0.09
C GLY A 286 -6.28 20.96 -0.27
N THR A 287 -7.48 21.11 0.29
CA THR A 287 -8.30 22.32 0.11
C THR A 287 -7.95 23.45 1.07
N GLY A 288 -6.99 23.21 1.98
CA GLY A 288 -6.46 24.21 2.91
C GLY A 288 -5.79 25.41 2.23
N VAL A 289 -5.57 25.33 0.91
CA VAL A 289 -5.23 26.46 0.02
C VAL A 289 -6.18 27.65 0.17
N TRP A 290 -7.45 27.41 0.51
CA TRP A 290 -8.50 28.44 0.61
C TRP A 290 -8.82 28.87 2.05
N ASN A 291 -8.06 28.41 3.05
CA ASN A 291 -8.28 28.85 4.43
C ASN A 291 -8.13 30.38 4.53
N ALA A 292 -9.05 31.01 5.29
CA ALA A 292 -9.19 32.46 5.34
C ALA A 292 -9.26 33.13 3.95
N SER A 293 -10.06 32.59 3.03
CA SER A 293 -10.17 33.05 1.62
C SER A 293 -8.83 33.08 0.88
N GLY A 294 -7.87 32.25 1.30
CA GLY A 294 -6.52 32.16 0.75
C GLY A 294 -5.50 33.11 1.37
N TYR A 295 -5.86 33.98 2.34
CA TYR A 295 -4.91 34.91 2.98
C TYR A 295 -3.99 34.26 4.00
N VAL A 296 -4.44 33.19 4.63
CA VAL A 296 -3.68 32.39 5.59
C VAL A 296 -3.96 30.92 5.26
N PRO A 297 -3.31 30.38 4.21
CA PRO A 297 -3.48 28.98 3.85
C PRO A 297 -3.00 28.07 4.99
N ALA A 298 -3.54 26.85 5.05
CA ALA A 298 -3.03 25.84 5.96
C ALA A 298 -1.54 25.59 5.72
N GLN A 299 -0.77 25.38 6.79
CA GLN A 299 0.62 24.97 6.66
C GLN A 299 0.73 23.54 6.04
N LEU A 300 1.92 23.16 5.58
CA LEU A 300 2.18 21.80 5.05
C LEU A 300 1.81 20.71 6.08
N SER A 301 1.21 19.60 5.64
CA SER A 301 0.94 18.44 6.49
C SER A 301 2.22 17.73 6.92
N ALA A 302 2.15 16.88 7.96
CA ALA A 302 3.25 16.02 8.39
C ALA A 302 3.89 15.24 7.23
N PHE A 303 3.08 14.64 6.37
CA PHE A 303 3.55 13.90 5.19
C PHE A 303 4.37 14.79 4.24
N CYS A 304 3.89 16.00 3.91
CA CYS A 304 4.61 16.89 3.01
C CYS A 304 5.96 17.34 3.59
N ARG A 305 6.02 17.63 4.90
CA ARG A 305 7.28 18.02 5.58
C ARG A 305 8.27 16.84 5.65
N LEU A 306 7.75 15.62 5.86
CA LEU A 306 8.54 14.38 5.80
C LEU A 306 9.11 14.14 4.39
N MET A 307 8.28 14.27 3.35
CA MET A 307 8.67 14.06 1.95
C MET A 307 9.76 15.03 1.49
N LEU A 308 9.73 16.28 1.96
CA LEU A 308 10.77 17.29 1.70
C LEU A 308 12.01 17.12 2.60
N GLY A 309 11.98 16.19 3.57
CA GLY A 309 13.06 16.00 4.53
C GLY A 309 13.28 17.21 5.45
N TRP A 310 12.22 17.96 5.74
CA TRP A 310 12.23 19.11 6.66
C TRP A 310 11.96 18.71 8.11
N GLU A 311 11.29 17.57 8.31
CA GLU A 311 11.08 16.95 9.62
C GLU A 311 11.60 15.51 9.60
N GLU A 312 12.35 15.12 10.63
CA GLU A 312 12.76 13.73 10.86
C GLU A 312 11.81 13.12 11.90
N PRO A 313 11.11 12.01 11.60
CA PRO A 313 10.14 11.45 12.51
C PRO A 313 10.82 10.62 13.62
N ILE A 314 10.26 10.69 14.82
CA ILE A 314 10.60 9.74 15.89
C ILE A 314 9.85 8.44 15.61
N VAL A 315 10.58 7.41 15.19
CA VAL A 315 9.99 6.08 14.92
C VAL A 315 9.75 5.34 16.23
N ILE A 316 8.52 4.84 16.42
CA ILE A 316 8.16 3.97 17.54
C ILE A 316 7.70 2.64 16.95
N ASP A 317 8.39 1.56 17.30
CA ASP A 317 8.18 0.21 16.77
C ASP A 317 7.91 -0.84 17.88
N ASP A 318 7.79 -0.39 19.13
CA ASP A 318 7.45 -1.15 20.32
C ASP A 318 6.53 -0.31 21.23
N ASP A 319 5.88 -0.96 22.19
CA ASP A 319 5.00 -0.30 23.15
C ASP A 319 5.72 0.85 23.88
N ALA A 320 5.05 1.99 23.97
CA ALA A 320 5.57 3.16 24.67
C ALA A 320 4.44 3.92 25.33
N VAL A 321 4.74 4.52 26.48
CA VAL A 321 3.76 5.28 27.28
C VAL A 321 4.20 6.73 27.44
N ASP A 322 3.23 7.65 27.52
CA ASP A 322 3.45 9.07 27.82
C ASP A 322 4.42 9.78 26.85
N LEU A 323 4.31 9.46 25.56
CA LEU A 323 5.04 10.11 24.48
C LEU A 323 4.58 11.56 24.34
N GLN A 324 5.51 12.50 24.52
CA GLN A 324 5.26 13.94 24.40
C GLN A 324 5.40 14.39 22.94
N VAL A 325 4.44 15.18 22.45
CA VAL A 325 4.44 15.76 21.10
C VAL A 325 4.15 17.26 21.16
N ASP A 326 5.14 18.05 20.77
CA ASP A 326 5.06 19.50 20.69
C ASP A 326 4.28 19.94 19.46
N HIS A 327 3.57 21.07 19.55
CA HIS A 327 2.90 21.68 18.41
C HIS A 327 3.92 21.92 17.30
N PHE A 328 3.55 21.62 16.05
CA PHE A 328 4.58 21.53 15.00
C PHE A 328 5.30 22.87 14.73
N LEU A 329 4.69 24.04 14.93
CA LEU A 329 5.38 25.34 14.77
C LEU A 329 6.33 25.70 15.92
N ASN A 330 6.53 24.83 16.91
CA ASN A 330 7.57 25.05 17.91
C ASN A 330 8.93 24.97 17.23
N HIS A 331 9.61 26.07 16.96
CA HIS A 331 10.89 26.07 16.23
C HIS A 331 12.12 25.61 17.04
N ASP A 332 11.97 25.13 18.28
CA ASP A 332 13.09 24.58 19.06
C ASP A 332 13.67 23.33 18.35
N PRO A 333 14.97 23.28 18.02
CA PRO A 333 15.60 22.11 17.39
C PRO A 333 15.50 20.80 18.20
N GLN A 334 15.08 20.84 19.47
CA GLN A 334 14.83 19.67 20.31
C GLN A 334 13.34 19.32 20.48
N ALA A 335 12.44 20.12 19.89
CA ALA A 335 11.01 19.85 19.93
C ALA A 335 10.68 18.51 19.24
N LYS A 336 9.78 17.73 19.85
CA LYS A 336 9.32 16.46 19.30
C LYS A 336 8.02 16.70 18.53
N ARG A 337 8.11 16.96 17.23
CA ARG A 337 6.95 17.40 16.43
C ARG A 337 6.23 16.29 15.67
N LEU A 338 6.91 15.19 15.41
CA LEU A 338 6.44 14.15 14.50
C LEU A 338 6.85 12.76 14.98
N TYR A 339 5.87 11.88 15.13
CA TYR A 339 6.08 10.46 15.35
C TYR A 339 5.67 9.65 14.11
N LYS A 340 6.39 8.55 13.85
CA LYS A 340 6.03 7.55 12.85
C LYS A 340 5.78 6.21 13.55
N LEU A 341 4.60 5.64 13.32
CA LEU A 341 4.18 4.34 13.84
C LEU A 341 4.08 3.33 12.67
N PRO A 342 5.07 2.45 12.48
CA PRO A 342 5.08 1.52 11.34
C PRO A 342 3.99 0.44 11.44
N ILE A 343 3.23 0.25 10.37
CA ILE A 343 2.34 -0.91 10.17
C ILE A 343 3.04 -1.96 9.31
N SER A 344 3.79 -1.53 8.30
CA SER A 344 4.64 -2.34 7.44
C SER A 344 5.82 -1.50 6.91
N GLU A 345 6.60 -2.02 5.97
CA GLU A 345 7.67 -1.27 5.29
C GLU A 345 7.12 -0.06 4.52
N THR A 346 5.89 -0.12 4.02
CA THR A 346 5.27 0.87 3.11
C THR A 346 3.96 1.46 3.64
N GLU A 347 3.51 1.08 4.84
CA GLU A 347 2.27 1.57 5.44
C GLU A 347 2.55 1.97 6.89
N TYR A 348 2.09 3.15 7.31
CA TYR A 348 2.36 3.67 8.65
C TYR A 348 1.42 4.83 9.02
N PHE A 349 1.33 5.10 10.32
CA PHE A 349 0.73 6.34 10.81
C PHE A 349 1.78 7.40 11.10
N LEU A 350 1.48 8.66 10.79
CA LEU A 350 2.20 9.82 11.28
C LEU A 350 1.35 10.57 12.30
N ILE A 351 1.94 10.99 13.42
CA ILE A 351 1.23 11.75 14.46
C ILE A 351 1.91 13.10 14.62
N GLU A 352 1.13 14.17 14.50
CA GLU A 352 1.55 15.55 14.77
C GLU A 352 0.54 16.26 15.66
N ASN A 353 1.00 17.27 16.40
CA ASN A 353 0.15 18.15 17.19
C ASN A 353 -0.09 19.48 16.43
N ARG A 354 -1.35 19.80 16.12
CA ARG A 354 -1.77 21.03 15.45
C ARG A 354 -2.59 21.88 16.44
N GLN A 355 -2.19 23.13 16.64
CA GLN A 355 -2.81 24.06 17.58
C GLN A 355 -3.23 25.33 16.84
N GLN A 356 -4.51 25.70 16.92
CA GLN A 356 -5.06 26.86 16.22
C GLN A 356 -4.73 28.18 16.91
N ASN A 357 -4.68 28.21 18.25
CA ASN A 357 -4.36 29.40 19.05
C ASN A 357 -3.33 29.07 20.14
N PRO A 358 -2.09 28.71 19.75
CA PRO A 358 -1.07 28.26 20.69
C PRO A 358 -0.59 29.34 21.67
N ASP A 359 -0.74 30.62 21.34
CA ASP A 359 -0.35 31.73 22.23
C ASP A 359 -1.48 32.16 23.20
N GLY A 360 -2.69 31.62 23.02
CA GLY A 360 -3.86 31.93 23.84
C GLY A 360 -4.39 33.35 23.65
N SER A 361 -4.07 33.97 22.52
CA SER A 361 -4.47 35.33 22.17
C SER A 361 -5.98 35.50 22.11
N LEU A 362 -6.44 36.67 22.52
CA LEU A 362 -7.85 37.05 22.53
C LEU A 362 -8.04 38.44 21.92
N ASP A 363 -9.11 38.60 21.16
CA ASP A 363 -9.56 39.91 20.70
C ASP A 363 -9.88 40.82 21.92
N PRO A 364 -9.37 42.06 21.94
CA PRO A 364 -9.49 42.95 23.09
C PRO A 364 -10.91 43.48 23.36
N TYR A 365 -11.87 43.27 22.45
CA TYR A 365 -13.24 43.79 22.56
C TYR A 365 -14.26 42.70 22.94
N ALA A 366 -14.19 41.53 22.32
CA ALA A 366 -15.12 40.42 22.51
C ALA A 366 -14.52 39.24 23.29
N PHE A 367 -13.23 39.26 23.58
CA PHE A 367 -12.52 38.22 24.34
C PHE A 367 -12.68 36.81 23.72
N GLN A 368 -12.72 36.73 22.40
CA GLN A 368 -12.69 35.48 21.63
C GLN A 368 -11.28 35.22 21.10
N PRO A 369 -10.89 33.97 20.80
CA PRO A 369 -9.65 33.66 20.09
C PRO A 369 -9.45 34.57 18.87
N SER A 370 -8.23 35.04 18.64
CA SER A 370 -7.94 36.00 17.56
C SER A 370 -6.59 35.72 16.93
N TYR A 371 -6.54 35.60 15.60
CA TYR A 371 -5.32 35.36 14.84
C TYR A 371 -4.23 36.40 15.15
N THR A 372 -3.03 35.94 15.49
CA THR A 372 -1.87 36.80 15.72
C THR A 372 -0.79 36.68 14.64
N PHE A 373 -0.04 37.78 14.51
CA PHE A 373 1.14 37.90 13.67
C PHE A 373 2.14 38.83 14.35
N LYS A 374 3.41 38.78 13.93
CA LYS A 374 4.45 39.66 14.47
C LYS A 374 4.13 41.13 14.17
N LEU A 375 3.92 41.92 15.23
CA LEU A 375 3.68 43.36 15.12
C LEU A 375 4.93 44.11 14.69
N LEU A 376 4.72 45.22 13.98
CA LEU A 376 5.79 46.17 13.64
C LEU A 376 6.30 46.92 14.89
N PRO A 377 7.48 47.57 14.82
CA PRO A 377 7.98 48.41 15.89
C PRO A 377 6.96 49.45 16.37
N GLU A 378 7.09 49.87 17.63
CA GLU A 378 6.18 50.84 18.25
C GLU A 378 6.01 52.10 17.39
N GLY A 379 4.76 52.41 17.04
CA GLY A 379 4.40 53.55 16.20
C GLY A 379 4.35 53.29 14.69
N GLU A 380 4.74 52.10 14.22
CA GLU A 380 4.71 51.73 12.80
C GLU A 380 3.53 50.80 12.42
N GLN A 381 2.98 50.08 13.42
CA GLN A 381 1.86 49.16 13.24
C GLN A 381 0.55 49.90 12.97
N ASP A 382 -0.21 49.40 11.98
CA ASP A 382 -1.53 49.93 11.66
C ASP A 382 -2.65 49.24 12.44
N TYR A 383 -3.69 50.02 12.77
CA TYR A 383 -4.86 49.63 13.55
C TYR A 383 -6.14 50.13 12.86
N TYR A 384 -7.27 49.46 13.09
CA TYR A 384 -8.56 49.92 12.58
C TYR A 384 -8.96 51.25 13.23
N GLU A 385 -9.54 52.15 12.43
CA GLU A 385 -9.99 53.46 12.92
C GLU A 385 -11.10 53.30 13.98
N GLU A 386 -12.03 52.37 13.76
CA GLU A 386 -13.14 52.09 14.69
C GLU A 386 -12.74 51.14 15.84
N LEU A 387 -11.63 50.39 15.71
CA LEU A 387 -11.14 49.42 16.69
C LEU A 387 -9.63 49.66 16.98
N PRO A 388 -9.26 50.74 17.69
CA PRO A 388 -7.88 51.20 17.84
C PRO A 388 -6.96 50.28 18.67
N LEU A 389 -7.49 49.21 19.28
CA LEU A 389 -6.70 48.18 19.96
C LEU A 389 -6.46 46.94 19.09
N LEU A 390 -7.15 46.83 17.94
CA LEU A 390 -7.05 45.69 17.05
C LEU A 390 -6.10 46.02 15.89
N PRO A 391 -4.90 45.40 15.83
CA PRO A 391 -4.00 45.60 14.70
C PRO A 391 -4.55 44.88 13.45
N TYR A 392 -4.23 45.39 12.27
CA TYR A 392 -4.43 44.65 11.02
C TYR A 392 -3.13 44.33 10.32
N PHE A 393 -3.14 43.21 9.59
CA PHE A 393 -2.02 42.84 8.75
C PHE A 393 -1.98 43.77 7.52
N ASN A 394 -0.99 44.65 7.48
CA ASN A 394 -0.73 45.47 6.29
C ASN A 394 0.27 44.72 5.41
N PHE A 395 -0.19 44.21 4.27
CA PHE A 395 0.63 43.44 3.34
C PHE A 395 1.95 44.10 2.93
N MET A 396 1.95 45.43 2.76
CA MET A 396 3.14 46.17 2.35
C MET A 396 4.13 46.42 3.50
N LYS A 397 3.71 46.23 4.76
CA LYS A 397 4.55 46.48 5.95
C LYS A 397 4.84 45.24 6.79
N ASN A 398 3.82 44.43 7.11
CA ASN A 398 3.92 43.21 7.91
C ASN A 398 4.49 42.03 7.13
N ARG A 399 5.01 41.02 7.85
CA ARG A 399 5.52 39.76 7.32
C ARG A 399 4.75 38.60 7.94
N TYR A 400 4.59 37.51 7.20
CA TYR A 400 3.89 36.32 7.68
C TYR A 400 4.76 35.41 8.55
N VAL A 401 6.09 35.54 8.52
CA VAL A 401 6.97 34.72 9.36
C VAL A 401 6.59 34.82 10.85
N GLY A 402 6.37 33.67 11.48
CA GLY A 402 5.96 33.53 12.87
C GLY A 402 4.48 33.84 13.15
N CYS A 403 3.60 33.87 12.13
CA CYS A 403 2.17 33.98 12.35
C CYS A 403 1.51 32.64 12.70
N GLU A 404 0.27 32.69 13.21
CA GLU A 404 -0.51 31.50 13.53
C GLU A 404 -1.13 30.86 12.27
N TRP A 405 -0.30 30.18 11.48
CA TRP A 405 -0.71 29.54 10.21
C TRP A 405 -1.92 28.61 10.36
N ASP A 406 -2.06 27.97 11.53
CA ASP A 406 -3.10 26.99 11.81
C ASP A 406 -4.39 27.57 12.41
N PHE A 407 -4.44 28.87 12.67
CA PHE A 407 -5.62 29.50 13.26
C PHE A 407 -6.89 29.22 12.45
N PHE A 408 -6.75 29.11 11.12
CA PHE A 408 -7.85 28.90 10.19
C PHE A 408 -8.06 27.46 9.73
N LEU A 409 -7.46 26.47 10.40
CA LEU A 409 -7.81 25.06 10.22
C LEU A 409 -9.29 24.79 10.57
N PRO A 410 -9.84 23.63 10.19
CA PRO A 410 -11.17 23.21 10.62
C PRO A 410 -11.35 23.35 12.14
N GLY A 411 -12.36 24.12 12.54
CA GLY A 411 -12.52 24.61 13.90
C GLY A 411 -12.64 26.12 13.93
N LEU A 412 -11.65 26.85 14.49
CA LEU A 412 -11.68 28.32 14.55
C LEU A 412 -11.81 28.97 13.18
N GLY A 413 -11.28 28.33 12.11
CA GLY A 413 -11.45 28.75 10.72
C GLY A 413 -12.80 28.40 10.08
N GLY A 414 -13.65 27.64 10.78
CA GLY A 414 -14.92 27.16 10.28
C GLY A 414 -14.94 25.69 9.89
N PRO A 415 -16.11 25.16 9.49
CA PRO A 415 -17.43 25.82 9.46
C PRO A 415 -18.05 26.00 10.87
N ILE A 416 -18.92 26.99 11.08
CA ILE A 416 -19.69 27.12 12.33
C ILE A 416 -20.83 26.09 12.29
N ALA A 417 -20.85 25.18 13.27
CA ALA A 417 -21.87 24.15 13.36
C ALA A 417 -23.30 24.75 13.46
N PRO A 418 -24.31 24.14 12.83
CA PRO A 418 -25.70 24.59 12.94
C PRO A 418 -26.15 24.72 14.40
N GLY A 419 -26.62 25.91 14.77
CA GLY A 419 -27.10 26.21 16.12
C GLY A 419 -26.06 26.82 17.07
N ASN A 420 -24.80 26.95 16.64
CA ASN A 420 -23.77 27.63 17.41
C ASN A 420 -23.57 29.07 16.96
N THR A 421 -23.13 29.92 17.89
CA THR A 421 -22.82 31.34 17.66
C THR A 421 -21.32 31.61 17.66
N ALA A 422 -20.49 30.58 17.59
CA ALA A 422 -19.04 30.70 17.49
C ALA A 422 -18.47 29.37 16.97
N PRO A 423 -17.32 29.40 16.28
CA PRO A 423 -16.60 28.18 15.95
C PRO A 423 -16.07 27.48 17.20
N HIS A 424 -15.84 26.18 17.07
CA HIS A 424 -15.18 25.37 18.11
C HIS A 424 -13.69 25.28 17.81
N ASP A 425 -12.88 25.18 18.85
CA ASP A 425 -11.46 24.89 18.69
C ASP A 425 -11.26 23.42 18.23
N GLY A 426 -10.62 23.27 17.08
CA GLY A 426 -10.26 22.01 16.44
C GLY A 426 -8.83 21.55 16.72
N SER A 427 -8.11 22.22 17.63
CA SER A 427 -6.74 21.84 18.04
C SER A 427 -6.68 20.41 18.60
N GLY A 428 -5.57 19.71 18.35
CA GLY A 428 -5.37 18.34 18.82
C GLY A 428 -4.32 17.57 18.03
N LEU A 429 -4.25 16.25 18.25
CA LEU A 429 -3.43 15.36 17.43
C LEU A 429 -4.13 15.07 16.10
N LEU A 430 -3.38 15.18 15.01
CA LEU A 430 -3.77 14.62 13.73
C LEU A 430 -3.02 13.31 13.51
N ILE A 431 -3.76 12.27 13.13
CA ILE A 431 -3.21 10.97 12.78
C ILE A 431 -3.37 10.80 11.26
N TRP A 432 -2.23 10.76 10.56
CA TRP A 432 -2.19 10.58 9.12
C TRP A 432 -1.88 9.13 8.78
N HIS A 433 -2.72 8.47 7.99
CA HIS A 433 -2.48 7.11 7.50
C HIS A 433 -1.84 7.17 6.12
N ILE A 434 -0.61 6.65 6.02
CA ILE A 434 0.21 6.72 4.81
C ILE A 434 0.37 5.32 4.22
N ASP A 435 0.09 5.19 2.91
CA ASP A 435 0.40 3.99 2.12
C ASP A 435 1.26 4.37 0.90
N GLU A 436 2.56 4.13 1.02
CA GLU A 436 3.55 4.49 0.00
C GLU A 436 3.33 3.76 -1.32
N ARG A 437 2.71 2.57 -1.32
CA ARG A 437 2.38 1.87 -2.57
C ARG A 437 1.33 2.63 -3.37
N ILE A 438 0.27 3.12 -2.72
CA ILE A 438 -0.76 3.91 -3.39
C ILE A 438 -0.17 5.23 -3.90
N ILE A 439 0.76 5.83 -3.14
CA ILE A 439 1.50 7.01 -3.59
C ILE A 439 2.29 6.67 -4.86
N GLU A 440 3.11 5.62 -4.87
CA GLU A 440 3.94 5.20 -6.02
C GLU A 440 3.10 4.82 -7.26
N GLU A 441 1.93 4.21 -7.06
CA GLU A 441 1.00 3.87 -8.13
C GLU A 441 0.34 5.11 -8.77
N ASN A 442 0.10 6.16 -7.97
CA ASN A 442 -0.71 7.32 -8.38
C ASN A 442 0.07 8.63 -8.50
N PHE A 443 1.36 8.64 -8.17
CA PHE A 443 2.23 9.79 -8.28
C PHE A 443 3.59 9.42 -8.87
N THR A 444 4.06 10.23 -9.82
CA THR A 444 5.41 10.12 -10.35
C THR A 444 6.14 11.43 -10.14
N ALA A 445 7.45 11.36 -9.85
CA ALA A 445 8.26 12.54 -9.57
C ALA A 445 8.26 13.59 -10.71
N ASN A 446 7.97 13.18 -11.95
CA ASN A 446 7.82 14.07 -13.11
C ASN A 446 6.39 14.60 -13.33
N PHE A 447 5.46 14.31 -12.42
CA PHE A 447 4.05 14.72 -12.43
C PHE A 447 3.20 14.17 -13.61
N ASP A 448 3.67 13.18 -14.36
CA ASP A 448 2.86 12.50 -15.38
C ASP A 448 1.63 11.79 -14.79
N ARG A 449 1.74 11.37 -13.53
CA ARG A 449 0.65 10.94 -12.64
C ARG A 449 0.71 11.76 -11.36
N ASN A 450 -0.45 12.24 -10.91
CA ASN A 450 -0.62 12.98 -9.66
C ASN A 450 -2.07 12.86 -9.18
N ARG A 451 -2.42 11.74 -8.58
CA ARG A 451 -3.79 11.37 -8.14
C ARG A 451 -3.80 10.63 -6.81
N VAL A 452 -2.89 10.99 -5.90
CA VAL A 452 -2.57 10.25 -4.67
C VAL A 452 -3.82 9.89 -3.85
N ASN A 453 -4.77 10.81 -3.76
CA ASN A 453 -5.98 10.68 -2.95
C ASN A 453 -7.28 10.63 -3.77
N ALA A 454 -7.21 10.19 -5.03
CA ALA A 454 -8.39 10.19 -5.90
C ALA A 454 -9.42 9.10 -5.53
N ASP A 455 -9.00 7.92 -5.06
CA ASP A 455 -9.93 6.89 -4.57
C ASP A 455 -10.23 7.10 -3.08
N SER A 456 -11.46 7.52 -2.77
CA SER A 456 -11.91 7.76 -1.40
C SER A 456 -11.98 6.51 -0.53
N ARG A 457 -11.77 5.32 -1.10
CA ARG A 457 -11.78 4.05 -0.37
C ARG A 457 -10.38 3.59 0.03
N HIS A 458 -9.34 4.16 -0.58
CA HIS A 458 -7.94 3.81 -0.33
C HIS A 458 -7.04 4.96 -0.81
N LYS A 459 -6.76 5.90 0.11
CA LYS A 459 -5.92 7.07 -0.13
C LYS A 459 -4.45 6.71 0.12
N GLY A 460 -3.54 7.38 -0.58
CA GLY A 460 -2.11 7.28 -0.28
C GLY A 460 -1.70 8.10 0.95
N VAL A 461 -2.39 9.22 1.19
CA VAL A 461 -2.21 10.09 2.36
C VAL A 461 -3.58 10.44 2.91
N ASP A 462 -3.96 9.81 4.00
CA ASP A 462 -5.27 9.95 4.60
C ASP A 462 -5.18 10.65 5.97
N LEU A 463 -6.21 11.43 6.32
CA LEU A 463 -6.38 11.94 7.67
C LEU A 463 -7.48 11.10 8.34
N GLU A 464 -7.13 10.43 9.44
CA GLU A 464 -8.09 9.65 10.21
C GLU A 464 -8.98 10.62 11.02
N GLU A 465 -10.20 10.88 10.53
CA GLU A 465 -11.15 11.85 11.11
C GLU A 465 -11.63 11.38 12.50
N ALA A 466 -11.09 11.95 13.58
CA ALA A 466 -11.24 11.44 14.95
C ALA A 466 -12.69 11.23 15.47
N ASP A 467 -13.70 11.89 14.90
CA ASP A 467 -15.11 11.69 15.29
C ASP A 467 -15.76 10.43 14.65
N GLY A 468 -15.04 9.76 13.74
CA GLY A 468 -15.49 8.56 13.05
C GLY A 468 -16.44 8.81 11.89
N ILE A 469 -16.72 10.07 11.56
CA ILE A 469 -17.55 10.45 10.43
C ILE A 469 -16.63 10.85 9.28
N GLN A 470 -16.64 10.04 8.22
CA GLN A 470 -15.77 10.20 7.06
C GLN A 470 -16.27 11.31 6.13
N HIS A 471 -16.25 12.57 6.58
CA HIS A 471 -16.72 13.71 5.80
C HIS A 471 -15.81 13.99 4.59
N LEU A 472 -14.52 13.68 4.70
CA LEU A 472 -13.57 13.83 3.61
C LEU A 472 -13.77 12.80 2.50
N ASP A 473 -14.49 11.70 2.75
CA ASP A 473 -14.69 10.60 1.78
C ASP A 473 -16.14 10.40 1.37
N THR A 474 -16.91 11.49 1.34
CA THR A 474 -18.29 11.46 0.88
C THR A 474 -18.59 12.47 -0.24
N GLY A 475 -19.37 12.00 -1.22
CA GLY A 475 -19.96 12.87 -2.25
C GLY A 475 -21.16 13.68 -1.73
N ILE A 476 -21.67 13.35 -0.54
CA ILE A 476 -22.80 14.05 0.09
C ILE A 476 -22.39 15.48 0.46
N VAL A 477 -23.31 16.43 0.30
CA VAL A 477 -23.09 17.80 0.78
C VAL A 477 -23.32 17.80 2.28
N ASP A 478 -22.26 18.06 3.03
CA ASP A 478 -22.28 18.25 4.48
C ASP A 478 -21.56 19.55 4.84
N THR A 479 -21.85 20.08 6.04
CA THR A 479 -21.17 21.26 6.57
C THR A 479 -19.68 21.00 6.74
N TYR A 480 -19.30 19.83 7.27
CA TYR A 480 -17.90 19.44 7.52
C TYR A 480 -17.22 18.74 6.35
N LYS A 481 -17.76 18.85 5.13
CA LYS A 481 -17.23 18.17 3.93
C LYS A 481 -15.73 18.39 3.68
N TRP A 482 -15.17 19.49 4.17
CA TRP A 482 -13.74 19.84 4.02
C TRP A 482 -12.95 19.69 5.33
N GLY A 483 -13.53 19.02 6.32
CA GLY A 483 -13.02 18.85 7.69
C GLY A 483 -13.89 19.56 8.73
N GLY A 484 -13.87 19.06 9.97
CA GLY A 484 -14.58 19.59 11.12
C GLY A 484 -13.70 19.69 12.38
N PRO A 485 -14.13 20.46 13.40
CA PRO A 485 -13.38 20.62 14.66
C PRO A 485 -13.21 19.33 15.48
N PHE A 486 -13.92 18.27 15.09
CA PHE A 486 -13.93 16.99 15.80
C PHE A 486 -13.02 15.95 15.13
N ASP A 487 -12.35 16.29 14.03
CA ASP A 487 -11.45 15.36 13.32
C ASP A 487 -10.10 15.18 14.01
N SER A 488 -9.78 15.98 15.03
CA SER A 488 -8.54 15.88 15.81
C SER A 488 -8.72 15.11 17.12
N TYR A 489 -7.74 14.28 17.47
CA TYR A 489 -7.75 13.47 18.68
C TYR A 489 -7.30 14.27 19.90
N ARG A 490 -8.05 14.17 21.00
CA ARG A 490 -7.79 14.82 22.29
C ARG A 490 -8.72 14.30 23.38
N ALA A 491 -8.29 14.39 24.64
CA ALA A 491 -9.16 14.18 25.79
C ALA A 491 -10.40 15.10 25.72
N GLY A 492 -11.59 14.51 25.85
CA GLY A 492 -12.87 15.21 25.71
C GLY A 492 -13.46 15.25 24.30
N ASN A 493 -12.73 14.75 23.29
CA ASN A 493 -13.26 14.40 21.98
C ASN A 493 -13.13 12.87 21.78
N ASN A 494 -12.35 12.40 20.79
CA ASN A 494 -11.86 11.02 20.74
C ASN A 494 -10.41 10.99 21.21
N ASP A 495 -10.14 10.20 22.24
CA ASP A 495 -8.83 10.04 22.88
C ASP A 495 -8.24 8.62 22.70
N TYR A 496 -8.79 7.88 21.74
CA TYR A 496 -8.37 6.52 21.41
C TYR A 496 -8.47 6.24 19.89
N PHE A 497 -7.42 5.67 19.33
CA PHE A 497 -7.36 5.23 17.94
C PHE A 497 -6.78 3.81 17.87
N GLY A 498 -7.62 2.83 17.57
CA GLY A 498 -7.24 1.42 17.68
C GLY A 498 -8.34 0.50 17.18
N HIS A 499 -8.84 -0.38 18.04
CA HIS A 499 -9.96 -1.25 17.72
C HIS A 499 -11.28 -0.48 17.60
N SER A 500 -12.14 -0.90 16.66
CA SER A 500 -13.47 -0.31 16.52
C SER A 500 -14.38 -0.51 17.74
N MET A 501 -14.06 -1.49 18.58
CA MET A 501 -14.69 -1.74 19.87
C MET A 501 -13.62 -1.77 20.97
N TYR A 502 -13.68 -0.80 21.88
CA TYR A 502 -12.74 -0.67 22.99
C TYR A 502 -13.51 -0.40 24.28
N GLU A 503 -13.16 -1.13 25.36
CA GLU A 503 -13.85 -1.08 26.67
C GLU A 503 -15.40 -1.19 26.62
N GLY A 504 -15.93 -1.87 25.60
CA GLY A 504 -17.39 -2.04 25.40
C GLY A 504 -18.09 -0.89 24.69
N SER A 505 -17.36 0.12 24.23
CA SER A 505 -17.83 1.25 23.43
C SER A 505 -17.32 1.18 22.00
N MET A 506 -18.02 1.82 21.08
CA MET A 506 -17.59 1.95 19.68
C MET A 506 -16.65 3.16 19.56
N HIS A 507 -15.49 2.94 18.94
CA HIS A 507 -14.52 3.99 18.60
C HIS A 507 -14.28 3.96 17.10
N LEU A 508 -14.45 5.08 16.42
CA LEU A 508 -14.19 5.21 14.99
C LEU A 508 -13.41 6.51 14.77
N PRO A 509 -12.51 6.55 13.77
CA PRO A 509 -12.06 5.44 12.95
C PRO A 509 -11.20 4.46 13.75
N SER A 510 -11.03 3.26 13.21
CA SER A 510 -10.11 2.25 13.74
C SER A 510 -8.75 2.36 13.10
N ALA A 511 -7.70 1.95 13.80
CA ALA A 511 -6.36 1.80 13.25
C ALA A 511 -6.21 0.57 12.34
N GLU A 512 -7.27 0.20 11.60
CA GLU A 512 -7.19 -0.93 10.66
C GLU A 512 -6.26 -0.58 9.49
N SER A 513 -5.34 -1.49 9.18
CA SER A 513 -4.55 -1.41 7.94
C SER A 513 -5.49 -1.50 6.74
N TYR A 514 -5.15 -0.85 5.62
CA TYR A 514 -5.83 -1.06 4.34
C TYR A 514 -5.74 -2.53 3.86
N TYR A 515 -4.81 -3.29 4.44
CA TYR A 515 -4.54 -4.70 4.19
C TYR A 515 -5.15 -5.60 5.29
N GLY A 516 -5.85 -4.99 6.24
CA GLY A 516 -6.71 -5.60 7.26
C GLY A 516 -6.02 -5.96 8.57
N GLY A 517 -6.82 -5.98 9.62
CA GLY A 517 -6.37 -6.13 11.00
C GLY A 517 -5.91 -4.80 11.62
N VAL A 518 -5.89 -4.75 12.95
CA VAL A 518 -5.43 -3.60 13.72
C VAL A 518 -4.00 -3.90 14.20
N PRO A 519 -2.97 -3.22 13.67
CA PRO A 519 -1.57 -3.52 13.96
C PRO A 519 -1.09 -2.87 15.27
N LEU A 520 -1.74 -1.78 15.70
CA LEU A 520 -1.41 -1.01 16.89
C LEU A 520 -2.61 -0.21 17.40
N GLU A 521 -2.48 0.31 18.62
CA GLU A 521 -3.42 1.21 19.29
C GLU A 521 -2.68 2.45 19.77
N VAL A 522 -3.27 3.62 19.59
CA VAL A 522 -2.86 4.91 20.18
C VAL A 522 -3.90 5.29 21.21
N TYR A 523 -3.48 5.43 22.47
CA TYR A 523 -4.39 5.56 23.62
C TYR A 523 -3.82 6.54 24.66
N ASP A 524 -4.60 6.82 25.71
CA ASP A 524 -4.26 7.83 26.73
C ASP A 524 -3.90 9.19 26.12
N ILE A 525 -4.63 9.61 25.07
CA ILE A 525 -4.40 10.88 24.39
C ILE A 525 -4.81 12.02 25.32
N GLY A 526 -3.86 12.91 25.62
CA GLY A 526 -4.03 14.03 26.55
C GLY A 526 -4.99 15.12 26.05
N PRO A 527 -5.28 16.13 26.90
CA PRO A 527 -6.02 17.32 26.47
C PRO A 527 -5.24 18.11 25.41
N SER A 528 -5.95 18.89 24.59
CA SER A 528 -5.30 19.77 23.61
C SER A 528 -4.48 20.85 24.31
N GLU A 529 -3.17 20.84 24.07
CA GLU A 529 -2.18 21.76 24.64
C GLU A 529 -1.00 21.91 23.66
N ASN A 530 -0.15 22.92 23.87
CA ASN A 530 1.06 23.12 23.04
C ASN A 530 2.03 21.94 23.07
N THR A 531 1.98 21.11 24.11
CA THR A 531 2.63 19.81 24.16
C THR A 531 1.58 18.81 24.64
N MET A 532 1.18 17.89 23.77
CA MET A 532 0.24 16.81 24.09
C MET A 532 0.99 15.53 24.43
N SER A 533 0.28 14.57 25.03
CA SER A 533 0.79 13.24 25.34
C SER A 533 -0.08 12.16 24.68
N PHE A 534 0.53 11.02 24.36
CA PHE A 534 -0.18 9.79 24.00
C PHE A 534 0.66 8.55 24.36
N SER A 535 0.04 7.38 24.35
CA SER A 535 0.70 6.09 24.48
C SER A 535 0.41 5.25 23.23
N VAL A 536 1.29 4.29 22.93
CA VAL A 536 1.12 3.35 21.82
C VAL A 536 1.36 1.92 22.29
N SER A 537 0.52 1.00 21.81
CA SER A 537 0.64 -0.45 22.03
C SER A 537 0.60 -1.15 20.68
N PHE A 538 1.54 -2.05 20.42
CA PHE A 538 1.60 -2.85 19.20
C PHE A 538 1.00 -4.24 19.40
N GLY A 539 0.60 -4.88 18.31
CA GLY A 539 0.24 -6.30 18.32
C GLY A 539 1.35 -7.18 18.91
N TRP A 540 0.94 -8.21 19.66
CA TRP A 540 1.86 -9.14 20.32
C TRP A 540 2.86 -9.77 19.35
N LYS A 541 4.14 -9.83 19.74
CA LYS A 541 5.21 -10.46 18.96
C LYS A 541 6.32 -11.02 19.86
N LEU A 542 7.00 -12.06 19.39
CA LEU A 542 8.34 -12.41 19.86
C LEU A 542 9.38 -11.71 18.98
N ALA A 543 10.30 -10.99 19.61
CA ALA A 543 11.36 -10.27 18.91
C ALA A 543 12.71 -11.00 19.00
N THR A 544 13.53 -10.84 17.97
CA THR A 544 14.94 -11.23 17.94
C THR A 544 15.78 -10.00 17.58
N ASP A 545 17.10 -10.10 17.68
CA ASP A 545 18.03 -9.06 17.25
C ASP A 545 18.54 -9.29 15.81
N TYR A 546 17.85 -10.14 15.03
CA TYR A 546 18.16 -10.38 13.62
C TYR A 546 17.53 -9.30 12.74
N ALA A 547 18.25 -8.88 11.70
CA ALA A 547 17.76 -7.96 10.69
C ALA A 547 18.00 -8.55 9.30
N GLY A 548 16.97 -8.56 8.47
CA GLY A 548 17.00 -9.06 7.09
C GLY A 548 16.00 -10.18 6.80
N PRO A 549 16.06 -10.76 5.58
CA PRO A 549 15.14 -11.81 5.16
C PRO A 549 15.23 -13.05 6.04
N SER A 550 14.09 -13.65 6.42
CA SER A 550 14.04 -14.90 7.19
C SER A 550 13.32 -16.00 6.41
N PRO A 551 14.05 -16.81 5.60
CA PRO A 551 13.43 -17.80 4.71
C PRO A 551 13.24 -19.19 5.35
N PHE A 552 13.63 -19.39 6.61
CA PHE A 552 13.60 -20.70 7.26
C PHE A 552 12.39 -20.83 8.18
N ASN A 553 11.68 -21.95 8.08
CA ASN A 553 10.50 -22.21 8.91
C ASN A 553 10.89 -22.35 10.39
N ALA A 554 9.98 -21.99 11.29
CA ALA A 554 10.02 -22.45 12.67
C ALA A 554 9.26 -23.78 12.83
N ALA A 555 9.30 -24.37 14.03
CA ALA A 555 8.45 -25.50 14.39
C ALA A 555 8.20 -25.54 15.90
N PHE A 556 7.04 -26.05 16.31
CA PHE A 556 6.81 -26.51 17.68
C PHE A 556 7.41 -27.91 17.83
N ILE A 557 8.34 -28.09 18.77
CA ILE A 557 9.04 -29.35 19.04
C ILE A 557 9.35 -29.49 20.53
N ASP A 558 9.25 -30.70 21.07
CA ASP A 558 9.70 -31.04 22.44
C ASP A 558 11.23 -31.13 22.50
N LEU A 559 11.90 -29.98 22.63
CA LEU A 559 13.35 -29.81 22.51
C LEU A 559 14.09 -30.26 23.76
N ASP A 560 13.47 -30.07 24.93
CA ASP A 560 13.99 -30.48 26.24
C ASP A 560 13.51 -31.86 26.72
N ARG A 561 12.51 -32.44 26.04
CA ARG A 561 11.96 -33.79 26.29
C ARG A 561 11.18 -33.91 27.57
N ASP A 562 10.53 -32.84 28.00
CA ASP A 562 9.62 -32.87 29.14
C ASP A 562 8.17 -33.19 28.76
N GLY A 563 7.88 -33.27 27.46
CA GLY A 563 6.58 -33.64 26.90
C GLY A 563 5.73 -32.45 26.48
N GLU A 564 6.19 -31.22 26.70
CA GLU A 564 5.61 -30.00 26.15
C GLU A 564 6.43 -29.52 24.93
N GLU A 565 5.79 -28.82 23.99
CA GLU A 565 6.48 -28.35 22.78
C GLU A 565 6.97 -26.90 22.93
N GLU A 566 8.19 -26.64 22.44
CA GLU A 566 8.78 -25.31 22.33
C GLU A 566 8.81 -24.81 20.90
N LEU A 567 8.62 -23.50 20.73
CA LEU A 567 8.80 -22.85 19.44
C LEU A 567 10.30 -22.74 19.14
N PHE A 568 10.78 -23.49 18.15
CA PHE A 568 12.16 -23.47 17.68
C PHE A 568 12.31 -22.66 16.39
N LEU A 569 13.28 -21.75 16.35
CA LEU A 569 13.61 -20.94 15.18
C LEU A 569 15.12 -20.85 14.97
N ALA A 570 15.58 -21.05 13.73
CA ALA A 570 16.97 -20.89 13.34
C ALA A 570 17.09 -19.81 12.26
N LEU A 571 17.90 -18.79 12.50
CA LEU A 571 18.00 -17.60 11.67
C LEU A 571 19.23 -17.62 10.76
N PRO A 572 19.20 -16.89 9.62
CA PRO A 572 20.29 -16.90 8.64
C PRO A 572 21.66 -16.48 9.18
N ASP A 573 21.72 -15.62 10.20
CA ASP A 573 22.97 -15.21 10.84
C ASP A 573 23.60 -16.31 11.74
N GLY A 574 22.92 -17.44 11.90
CA GLY A 574 23.37 -18.56 12.73
C GLY A 574 22.86 -18.52 14.16
N LYS A 575 22.03 -17.54 14.54
CA LYS A 575 21.36 -17.55 15.84
C LYS A 575 20.20 -18.55 15.84
N ILE A 576 20.08 -19.27 16.93
CA ILE A 576 19.03 -20.27 17.14
C ILE A 576 18.29 -19.88 18.41
N TYR A 577 16.97 -19.78 18.33
CA TYR A 577 16.07 -19.45 19.43
C TYR A 577 15.17 -20.64 19.75
N ALA A 578 14.78 -20.73 21.02
CA ALA A 578 13.76 -21.62 21.49
C ALA A 578 12.96 -20.92 22.59
N TRP A 579 11.64 -20.93 22.50
CA TRP A 579 10.74 -20.36 23.48
C TRP A 579 9.80 -21.42 24.05
N LYS A 580 9.64 -21.40 25.37
CA LYS A 580 8.70 -22.23 26.12
C LYS A 580 7.73 -21.30 26.84
N ASP A 581 6.42 -21.49 26.65
CA ASP A 581 5.39 -20.58 27.16
C ASP A 581 5.70 -19.11 26.83
N GLU A 582 6.19 -18.86 25.61
CA GLU A 582 6.53 -17.52 25.10
C GLU A 582 7.70 -16.83 25.81
N LEU A 583 8.38 -17.54 26.70
CA LEU A 583 9.59 -17.12 27.36
C LEU A 583 10.81 -17.77 26.71
N LEU A 584 11.84 -16.98 26.48
CA LEU A 584 13.10 -17.47 25.91
C LEU A 584 13.72 -18.52 26.86
N MET A 585 13.99 -19.71 26.35
CA MET A 585 14.56 -20.80 27.15
C MET A 585 15.96 -20.49 27.67
N ASP A 586 16.30 -21.03 28.84
CA ASP A 586 17.64 -20.94 29.40
C ASP A 586 18.71 -21.44 28.42
N GLY A 587 19.73 -20.60 28.19
CA GLY A 587 20.82 -20.90 27.26
C GLY A 587 20.49 -20.71 25.78
N PHE A 588 19.39 -20.03 25.46
CA PHE A 588 19.09 -19.45 24.14
C PHE A 588 19.13 -17.91 24.19
N PRO A 589 19.37 -17.21 23.05
CA PRO A 589 19.74 -17.78 21.77
C PRO A 589 21.12 -18.47 21.81
N LYS A 590 21.27 -19.52 21.00
CA LYS A 590 22.56 -20.15 20.75
C LYS A 590 23.15 -19.58 19.48
N TYR A 591 24.45 -19.30 19.53
CA TYR A 591 25.20 -18.76 18.40
C TYR A 591 25.90 -19.88 17.65
N ALA A 592 25.68 -19.94 16.35
CA ALA A 592 26.32 -20.89 15.47
C ALA A 592 26.78 -20.21 14.18
N THR A 593 27.05 -21.01 13.16
CA THR A 593 27.42 -20.51 11.83
C THR A 593 26.17 -20.28 10.99
N PRO A 594 26.21 -19.42 9.96
CA PRO A 594 25.05 -19.08 9.15
C PRO A 594 24.26 -20.32 8.69
N VAL A 595 22.94 -20.27 8.87
CA VAL A 595 22.02 -21.34 8.46
C VAL A 595 21.87 -21.31 6.94
N ALA A 596 21.90 -22.48 6.32
CA ALA A 596 21.91 -22.60 4.86
C ALA A 596 20.64 -23.21 4.28
N GLN A 597 19.95 -24.06 5.04
CA GLN A 597 18.75 -24.79 4.61
C GLN A 597 17.82 -25.03 5.81
N ASN A 598 16.55 -25.38 5.54
CA ASN A 598 15.60 -25.80 6.57
C ASN A 598 16.15 -26.95 7.44
N PHE A 599 15.87 -26.90 8.74
CA PHE A 599 16.30 -27.93 9.68
C PHE A 599 15.45 -29.20 9.63
N VAL A 600 15.97 -30.25 10.25
CA VAL A 600 15.31 -31.55 10.43
C VAL A 600 15.18 -31.87 11.92
N TRP A 601 14.02 -32.40 12.33
CA TRP A 601 13.77 -32.91 13.69
C TRP A 601 13.53 -34.42 13.66
N ASP A 602 14.32 -35.17 14.44
CA ASP A 602 14.20 -36.64 14.52
C ASP A 602 13.39 -37.16 15.71
N GLY A 603 12.60 -36.28 16.35
CA GLY A 603 11.91 -36.58 17.62
C GLY A 603 12.81 -36.46 18.84
N SER A 604 14.08 -36.09 18.67
CA SER A 604 15.05 -36.13 19.76
C SER A 604 16.12 -35.04 19.66
N HIS A 605 16.58 -34.71 18.45
CA HIS A 605 17.56 -33.67 18.15
C HIS A 605 17.19 -32.96 16.86
N VAL A 606 17.45 -31.65 16.83
CA VAL A 606 17.39 -30.85 15.61
C VAL A 606 18.74 -30.93 14.92
N TYR A 607 18.72 -31.02 13.59
CA TYR A 607 19.89 -30.95 12.73
C TYR A 607 19.76 -29.74 11.83
N VAL A 608 20.60 -28.74 12.07
CA VAL A 608 20.58 -27.45 11.39
C VAL A 608 21.71 -27.41 10.34
N PRO A 609 21.37 -27.38 9.03
CA PRO A 609 22.33 -27.22 7.95
C PRO A 609 22.93 -25.81 7.97
N MET A 610 24.25 -25.73 7.93
CA MET A 610 24.97 -24.45 8.02
C MET A 610 26.07 -24.35 6.96
N GLN A 611 26.44 -23.12 6.60
CA GLN A 611 27.45 -22.86 5.60
C GLN A 611 28.28 -21.59 5.89
N ILE A 612 29.58 -21.67 5.64
CA ILE A 612 30.51 -20.52 5.58
C ILE A 612 31.24 -20.64 4.25
N PRO A 613 31.09 -19.68 3.32
CA PRO A 613 31.31 -19.82 1.88
C PRO A 613 31.41 -21.23 1.28
N THR A 614 32.55 -21.91 1.38
CA THR A 614 32.78 -23.25 0.81
C THR A 614 32.85 -24.37 1.84
N MET A 615 32.39 -24.15 3.07
CA MET A 615 32.42 -25.10 4.18
C MET A 615 31.00 -25.43 4.64
N ILE A 616 30.60 -26.67 4.40
CA ILE A 616 29.34 -27.27 4.85
C ILE A 616 29.52 -27.73 6.28
N ARG A 617 28.53 -27.41 7.12
CA ARG A 617 28.41 -27.88 8.50
C ARG A 617 27.01 -28.40 8.78
N LEU A 618 26.93 -29.43 9.63
CA LEU A 618 25.66 -29.90 10.19
C LEU A 618 25.75 -29.78 11.71
N TYR A 619 24.90 -28.94 12.30
CA TYR A 619 24.86 -28.71 13.74
C TYR A 619 23.72 -29.50 14.36
N ARG A 620 24.07 -30.42 15.24
CA ARG A 620 23.11 -31.26 15.98
C ARG A 620 22.88 -30.64 17.34
N ILE A 621 21.62 -30.39 17.70
CA ILE A 621 21.24 -29.68 18.92
C ILE A 621 20.02 -30.32 19.59
N ASN A 622 20.03 -30.35 20.92
CA ASN A 622 18.84 -30.37 21.78
C ASN A 622 19.06 -29.38 22.93
N ALA A 623 18.19 -29.35 23.94
CA ALA A 623 18.32 -28.43 25.07
C ALA A 623 19.68 -28.53 25.80
N GLU A 624 20.21 -29.76 25.99
CA GLU A 624 21.39 -30.03 26.83
C GLU A 624 22.71 -30.19 26.06
N ASN A 625 22.66 -30.62 24.80
CA ASN A 625 23.81 -31.09 24.02
C ASN A 625 23.80 -30.49 22.61
N ASN A 626 24.91 -29.87 22.25
CA ASN A 626 25.11 -29.35 20.90
C ASN A 626 26.51 -29.69 20.39
N ARG A 627 26.60 -30.03 19.10
CA ARG A 627 27.88 -30.29 18.43
C ARG A 627 27.74 -30.25 16.92
N TYR A 628 28.85 -29.90 16.26
CA TYR A 628 28.98 -30.13 14.83
C TYR A 628 29.22 -31.61 14.54
N VAL A 629 28.38 -32.22 13.70
CA VAL A 629 28.48 -33.63 13.30
C VAL A 629 28.96 -33.81 11.86
N LEU A 630 29.04 -32.72 11.10
CA LEU A 630 29.66 -32.68 9.78
C LEU A 630 30.49 -31.41 9.63
N ASN A 631 31.68 -31.54 9.04
CA ASN A 631 32.49 -30.44 8.51
C ASN A 631 33.12 -30.92 7.20
N LYS A 632 32.71 -30.35 6.06
CA LYS A 632 33.20 -30.76 4.73
C LYS A 632 33.22 -29.58 3.77
N ARG A 633 34.16 -29.58 2.81
CA ARG A 633 34.18 -28.58 1.73
C ARG A 633 33.05 -28.84 0.72
N GLY A 634 32.37 -27.79 0.29
CA GLY A 634 31.29 -27.84 -0.71
C GLY A 634 30.19 -26.81 -0.42
N ALA A 635 29.00 -27.05 -0.95
CA ALA A 635 27.77 -26.35 -0.59
C ALA A 635 26.59 -27.32 -0.36
N TRP A 636 25.59 -26.92 0.42
CA TRP A 636 24.33 -27.68 0.50
C TRP A 636 23.59 -27.61 -0.83
N ALA A 637 23.11 -28.76 -1.33
CA ALA A 637 22.24 -28.80 -2.50
C ALA A 637 20.75 -28.69 -2.12
N SER A 638 20.39 -29.21 -0.95
CA SER A 638 19.04 -29.13 -0.36
C SER A 638 19.13 -29.40 1.16
N HIS A 639 18.01 -29.25 1.87
CA HIS A 639 17.86 -29.72 3.25
C HIS A 639 18.14 -31.24 3.40
N PRO A 640 18.60 -31.70 4.58
CA PRO A 640 18.69 -33.12 4.92
C PRO A 640 17.33 -33.83 4.91
N VAL A 641 17.36 -35.16 4.81
CA VAL A 641 16.18 -36.03 4.96
C VAL A 641 16.47 -37.07 6.04
N ASP A 642 15.54 -37.23 6.98
CA ASP A 642 15.62 -38.28 8.01
C ASP A 642 14.81 -39.51 7.67
N LEU A 643 15.47 -40.69 7.68
CA LEU A 643 14.81 -41.99 7.52
C LEU A 643 15.21 -42.92 8.67
N GLY A 644 15.05 -42.43 9.91
CA GLY A 644 15.23 -43.18 11.15
C GLY A 644 16.66 -43.13 11.69
N ASP A 645 17.44 -44.20 11.50
CA ASP A 645 18.80 -44.31 12.04
C ASP A 645 19.82 -43.41 11.30
N LYS A 646 19.44 -42.84 10.16
CA LYS A 646 20.35 -42.17 9.23
C LYS A 646 19.74 -40.90 8.65
N LEU A 647 20.58 -39.88 8.53
CA LEU A 647 20.29 -38.67 7.76
C LEU A 647 20.96 -38.75 6.39
N TYR A 648 20.23 -38.36 5.36
CA TYR A 648 20.70 -38.26 3.98
C TYR A 648 20.92 -36.79 3.65
N LEU A 649 22.13 -36.47 3.22
CA LEU A 649 22.65 -35.12 3.09
C LEU A 649 22.97 -34.85 1.61
N PRO A 650 22.12 -34.09 0.90
CA PRO A 650 22.39 -33.71 -0.49
C PRO A 650 23.35 -32.52 -0.56
N LEU A 651 24.49 -32.70 -1.24
CA LEU A 651 25.59 -31.75 -1.25
C LEU A 651 26.11 -31.51 -2.68
N HIS A 652 26.52 -30.27 -2.97
CA HIS A 652 27.37 -29.92 -4.10
C HIS A 652 28.84 -29.98 -3.70
N THR A 653 29.66 -30.51 -4.61
CA THR A 653 31.10 -30.67 -4.45
C THR A 653 31.83 -29.97 -5.59
N ASP A 654 33.16 -29.88 -5.50
CA ASP A 654 33.97 -29.33 -6.61
C ASP A 654 33.88 -30.18 -7.89
N ALA A 655 33.40 -31.43 -7.82
CA ALA A 655 33.37 -32.39 -8.93
C ALA A 655 31.95 -32.73 -9.44
N GLY A 656 30.91 -32.07 -8.92
CA GLY A 656 29.51 -32.38 -9.19
C GLY A 656 28.68 -32.38 -7.91
N SER A 657 27.94 -33.45 -7.63
CA SER A 657 27.12 -33.58 -6.42
C SER A 657 27.26 -34.93 -5.74
N GLU A 658 26.83 -35.04 -4.50
CA GLU A 658 26.78 -36.30 -3.76
C GLU A 658 25.57 -36.38 -2.82
N ILE A 659 25.15 -37.61 -2.50
CA ILE A 659 24.36 -37.89 -1.30
C ILE A 659 25.30 -38.49 -0.25
N ALA A 660 25.59 -37.73 0.79
CA ALA A 660 26.28 -38.24 1.98
C ALA A 660 25.26 -38.78 3.00
N VAL A 661 25.69 -39.69 3.86
CA VAL A 661 24.85 -40.32 4.87
C VAL A 661 25.51 -40.21 6.22
N TYR A 662 24.83 -39.56 7.16
CA TYR A 662 25.23 -39.51 8.55
C TYR A 662 24.49 -40.59 9.34
N ASP A 663 25.26 -41.57 9.83
CA ASP A 663 24.75 -42.62 10.72
C ASP A 663 24.69 -42.07 12.15
N LYS A 664 23.48 -41.95 12.70
CA LYS A 664 23.25 -41.32 14.01
C LYS A 664 23.82 -42.16 15.16
N LYS A 665 23.89 -43.48 15.00
CA LYS A 665 24.40 -44.42 16.02
C LYS A 665 25.93 -44.42 16.04
N GLN A 666 26.55 -44.45 14.87
CA GLN A 666 28.01 -44.45 14.73
C GLN A 666 28.62 -43.06 14.81
N MET A 667 27.79 -42.01 14.65
CA MET A 667 28.20 -40.62 14.52
C MET A 667 29.27 -40.43 13.43
N LYS A 668 29.04 -41.04 12.27
CA LYS A 668 29.94 -41.01 11.13
C LYS A 668 29.20 -40.68 9.85
N THR A 669 29.87 -39.90 8.99
CA THR A 669 29.38 -39.59 7.65
C THR A 669 30.16 -40.36 6.60
N GLN A 670 29.47 -40.89 5.60
CA GLN A 670 30.07 -41.52 4.42
C GLN A 670 29.31 -41.14 3.15
N VAL A 671 30.00 -41.09 2.02
CA VAL A 671 29.36 -40.86 0.71
C VAL A 671 28.60 -42.12 0.29
N LEU A 672 27.34 -41.96 -0.12
CA LEU A 672 26.50 -43.05 -0.61
C LEU A 672 26.44 -43.07 -2.14
N TYR A 673 26.20 -41.92 -2.75
CA TYR A 673 26.13 -41.73 -4.21
C TYR A 673 26.88 -40.46 -4.62
N GLU A 674 27.46 -40.48 -5.81
CA GLU A 674 28.12 -39.34 -6.47
C GLU A 674 27.52 -39.15 -7.86
N PHE A 675 27.41 -37.89 -8.29
CA PHE A 675 26.86 -37.48 -9.58
C PHE A 675 27.79 -36.47 -10.21
N SER A 676 27.96 -36.52 -11.53
CA SER A 676 28.66 -35.47 -12.28
C SER A 676 27.85 -34.17 -12.35
N GLU A 677 26.53 -34.30 -12.29
CA GLU A 677 25.56 -33.22 -12.47
C GLU A 677 25.18 -32.56 -11.12
N PRO A 678 24.83 -31.25 -11.12
CA PRO A 678 24.22 -30.60 -9.97
C PRO A 678 22.86 -31.21 -9.63
N ILE A 679 22.63 -31.54 -8.35
CA ILE A 679 21.29 -31.77 -7.79
C ILE A 679 20.49 -30.47 -7.93
N SER A 680 19.24 -30.56 -8.42
CA SER A 680 18.41 -29.40 -8.76
C SER A 680 17.03 -29.42 -8.11
N SER A 681 16.83 -30.23 -7.06
CA SER A 681 15.56 -30.36 -6.33
C SER A 681 15.81 -30.67 -4.86
N ASN A 682 14.74 -30.63 -4.07
CA ASN A 682 14.73 -31.34 -2.79
C ASN A 682 14.85 -32.86 -3.00
N VAL A 683 15.20 -33.57 -1.92
CA VAL A 683 15.29 -35.03 -1.91
C VAL A 683 14.01 -35.59 -1.28
N VAL A 684 13.41 -36.57 -1.95
CA VAL A 684 12.26 -37.33 -1.45
C VAL A 684 12.75 -38.65 -0.87
N GLY A 685 12.38 -38.96 0.37
CA GLY A 685 12.65 -40.24 1.01
C GLY A 685 11.39 -41.09 1.05
N PHE A 686 11.36 -42.22 0.34
CA PHE A 686 10.17 -43.06 0.26
C PHE A 686 10.53 -44.54 0.09
N ARG A 687 9.94 -45.42 0.92
CA ARG A 687 10.07 -46.90 0.86
C ARG A 687 11.46 -47.44 0.51
N GLN A 688 12.45 -47.16 1.36
CA GLN A 688 13.86 -47.60 1.19
C GLN A 688 14.57 -47.04 -0.07
N HIS A 689 14.05 -45.98 -0.66
CA HIS A 689 14.62 -45.28 -1.80
C HIS A 689 14.71 -43.77 -1.53
N LEU A 690 15.62 -43.11 -2.24
CA LEU A 690 15.65 -41.66 -2.39
C LEU A 690 15.33 -41.29 -3.83
N PHE A 691 14.64 -40.18 -4.00
CA PHE A 691 14.35 -39.58 -5.30
C PHE A 691 14.87 -38.15 -5.33
N LEU A 692 15.58 -37.78 -6.39
CA LEU A 692 16.09 -36.42 -6.60
C LEU A 692 16.18 -36.10 -8.09
N LEU A 693 16.20 -34.82 -8.44
CA LEU A 693 16.48 -34.36 -9.80
C LEU A 693 17.92 -33.86 -9.90
N THR A 694 18.54 -34.11 -11.05
CA THR A 694 19.79 -33.47 -11.47
C THR A 694 19.56 -32.70 -12.77
N LYS A 695 20.33 -31.61 -12.96
CA LYS A 695 20.27 -30.79 -14.18
C LYS A 695 21.51 -31.03 -15.04
N GLU A 696 21.28 -31.34 -16.31
CA GLU A 696 22.31 -31.41 -17.35
C GLU A 696 22.19 -30.16 -18.23
N GLU A 697 23.30 -29.50 -18.56
CA GLU A 697 23.29 -28.24 -19.34
C GLU A 697 22.60 -28.46 -20.70
N GLU A 698 21.71 -27.53 -21.08
CA GLU A 698 20.96 -27.54 -22.36
C GLU A 698 20.04 -28.76 -22.62
N ALA A 699 19.74 -29.58 -21.60
CA ALA A 699 18.96 -30.82 -21.74
C ALA A 699 17.62 -30.81 -20.95
N TYR A 700 17.23 -31.94 -20.37
CA TYR A 700 16.04 -32.10 -19.51
C TYR A 700 16.46 -32.38 -18.05
N HIS A 701 15.54 -32.21 -17.10
CA HIS A 701 15.78 -32.70 -15.74
C HIS A 701 15.77 -34.23 -15.68
N ASN A 702 16.76 -34.80 -14.99
CA ASN A 702 16.89 -36.24 -14.82
C ASN A 702 16.52 -36.65 -13.40
N LEU A 703 15.52 -37.52 -13.27
CA LEU A 703 15.16 -38.19 -12.03
C LEU A 703 16.14 -39.32 -11.72
N TRP A 704 16.58 -39.35 -10.48
CA TRP A 704 17.32 -40.47 -9.90
C TRP A 704 16.48 -41.18 -8.86
N GLU A 705 16.29 -42.49 -9.03
CA GLU A 705 15.75 -43.39 -8.01
C GLU A 705 16.91 -44.21 -7.42
N LEU A 706 17.14 -44.06 -6.12
CA LEU A 706 18.35 -44.53 -5.43
C LEU A 706 18.00 -45.47 -4.27
N GLY A 707 18.34 -46.75 -4.39
CA GLY A 707 18.09 -47.75 -3.34
C GLY A 707 19.03 -47.61 -2.15
N LEU A 708 18.50 -47.67 -0.93
CA LEU A 708 19.28 -47.46 0.30
C LEU A 708 20.11 -48.70 0.72
N GLN A 709 19.64 -49.91 0.41
CA GLN A 709 20.29 -51.16 0.82
C GLN A 709 21.25 -51.74 -0.22
N ALA A 710 20.81 -51.84 -1.48
CA ALA A 710 21.58 -52.49 -2.55
C ALA A 710 22.60 -51.56 -3.24
N LYS A 711 22.60 -50.26 -2.89
CA LYS A 711 23.34 -49.20 -3.61
C LYS A 711 23.11 -49.22 -5.14
N SER A 712 21.87 -49.43 -5.56
CA SER A 712 21.44 -49.40 -6.96
C SER A 712 20.79 -48.06 -7.30
N GLY A 713 21.09 -47.49 -8.47
CA GLY A 713 20.50 -46.24 -8.95
C GLY A 713 19.96 -46.38 -10.37
N VAL A 714 18.80 -45.78 -10.64
CA VAL A 714 18.21 -45.67 -11.98
C VAL A 714 18.08 -44.18 -12.32
N LYS A 715 18.55 -43.79 -13.52
CA LYS A 715 18.40 -42.44 -14.08
C LYS A 715 17.29 -42.45 -15.14
N ILE A 716 16.31 -41.58 -15.01
CA ILE A 716 15.17 -41.42 -15.92
C ILE A 716 15.12 -39.96 -16.36
N ALA A 717 15.06 -39.71 -17.67
CA ALA A 717 14.81 -38.36 -18.18
C ALA A 717 13.31 -38.03 -18.01
N LEU A 718 13.01 -36.89 -17.40
CA LEU A 718 11.65 -36.37 -17.30
C LEU A 718 11.45 -35.28 -18.35
N ASP A 719 10.24 -35.16 -18.89
CA ASP A 719 9.87 -34.12 -19.87
C ASP A 719 9.69 -32.73 -19.22
N ILE A 720 10.65 -32.31 -18.39
CA ILE A 720 10.71 -30.99 -17.73
C ILE A 720 11.84 -30.18 -18.39
N PRO A 721 11.55 -29.02 -19.00
CA PRO A 721 12.56 -28.18 -19.64
C PRO A 721 13.71 -27.79 -18.70
N ALA A 722 14.97 -27.77 -19.16
CA ALA A 722 16.12 -27.40 -18.33
C ALA A 722 16.11 -25.97 -17.79
N ASP A 723 15.37 -25.05 -18.41
CA ASP A 723 15.20 -23.66 -17.96
C ASP A 723 14.12 -23.52 -16.88
N SER A 724 13.37 -24.59 -16.58
CA SER A 724 12.42 -24.61 -15.46
C SER A 724 13.15 -24.53 -14.11
N THR A 725 12.70 -23.64 -13.23
CA THR A 725 13.15 -23.61 -11.84
C THR A 725 12.30 -24.56 -11.01
N ILE A 726 12.91 -25.61 -10.46
CA ILE A 726 12.23 -26.56 -9.58
C ILE A 726 12.02 -25.92 -8.21
N VAL A 727 10.77 -25.94 -7.74
CA VAL A 727 10.39 -25.42 -6.42
C VAL A 727 10.31 -26.55 -5.40
N ALA A 728 9.62 -27.65 -5.75
CA ALA A 728 9.43 -28.78 -4.85
C ALA A 728 9.15 -30.08 -5.61
N MET A 729 9.43 -31.20 -4.96
CA MET A 729 9.14 -32.55 -5.43
C MET A 729 8.66 -33.42 -4.27
N ALA A 730 7.65 -34.27 -4.52
CA ALA A 730 7.15 -35.22 -3.54
C ALA A 730 6.70 -36.56 -4.15
N LYS A 731 6.51 -37.58 -3.30
CA LYS A 731 5.73 -38.79 -3.63
C LYS A 731 4.50 -38.94 -2.75
N ALA A 732 3.32 -39.05 -3.36
CA ALA A 732 2.06 -39.23 -2.66
C ALA A 732 1.00 -39.92 -3.56
N PRO A 733 -0.02 -40.59 -2.98
CA PRO A 733 -1.11 -41.19 -3.73
C PRO A 733 -2.20 -40.14 -4.02
N ILE A 734 -2.01 -39.33 -5.06
CA ILE A 734 -2.99 -38.29 -5.44
C ILE A 734 -4.15 -38.86 -6.27
N THR A 735 -3.97 -40.01 -6.92
CA THR A 735 -5.02 -40.67 -7.69
C THR A 735 -5.98 -41.48 -6.81
N PRO A 736 -7.22 -41.76 -7.25
CA PRO A 736 -8.20 -42.56 -6.49
C PRO A 736 -7.74 -43.97 -6.08
N ASP A 737 -6.78 -44.56 -6.80
CA ASP A 737 -6.14 -45.82 -6.40
C ASP A 737 -5.05 -45.52 -5.37
N VAL A 738 -5.40 -45.63 -4.09
CA VAL A 738 -4.51 -45.30 -2.96
C VAL A 738 -3.25 -46.18 -2.89
N GLU A 739 -3.20 -47.29 -3.63
CA GLU A 739 -2.00 -48.13 -3.72
C GLU A 739 -0.99 -47.63 -4.76
N GLN A 740 -1.40 -46.74 -5.67
CA GLN A 740 -0.52 -46.13 -6.67
C GLN A 740 0.09 -44.83 -6.14
N PHE A 741 1.41 -44.70 -6.29
CA PHE A 741 2.12 -43.50 -5.87
C PHE A 741 2.55 -42.67 -7.06
N ASN A 742 2.34 -41.37 -6.95
CA ASN A 742 2.68 -40.44 -7.99
C ASN A 742 3.92 -39.63 -7.60
N LEU A 743 4.78 -39.36 -8.58
CA LEU A 743 5.83 -38.37 -8.44
C LEU A 743 5.26 -37.01 -8.83
N ILE A 744 5.32 -36.03 -7.94
CA ILE A 744 4.79 -34.69 -8.15
C ILE A 744 5.98 -33.73 -8.19
N VAL A 745 6.07 -32.89 -9.21
CA VAL A 745 7.14 -31.90 -9.38
C VAL A 745 6.52 -30.53 -9.67
N GLN A 746 6.79 -29.57 -8.80
CA GLN A 746 6.42 -28.17 -8.96
C GLN A 746 7.59 -27.38 -9.53
N THR A 747 7.30 -26.59 -10.56
CA THR A 747 8.16 -25.51 -11.06
C THR A 747 7.53 -24.16 -10.71
N SER A 748 8.23 -23.06 -11.00
CA SER A 748 7.71 -21.71 -10.77
C SER A 748 6.39 -21.38 -11.50
N SER A 749 6.08 -22.09 -12.59
CA SER A 749 4.93 -21.80 -13.47
C SER A 749 4.14 -23.03 -13.89
N SER A 750 4.52 -24.22 -13.42
CA SER A 750 3.91 -25.47 -13.84
C SER A 750 3.99 -26.55 -12.77
N LEU A 751 3.04 -27.48 -12.83
CA LEU A 751 2.97 -28.63 -11.96
C LEU A 751 2.95 -29.89 -12.84
N TYR A 752 3.75 -30.88 -12.48
CA TYR A 752 3.84 -32.17 -13.15
C TYR A 752 3.48 -33.27 -12.17
N ALA A 753 2.75 -34.28 -12.64
CA ALA A 753 2.48 -35.48 -11.88
C ALA A 753 2.67 -36.72 -12.77
N TYR A 754 3.40 -37.71 -12.28
CA TYR A 754 3.74 -38.92 -13.00
C TYR A 754 3.20 -40.17 -12.27
N ASP A 755 2.90 -41.23 -13.02
CA ASP A 755 2.61 -42.55 -12.48
C ASP A 755 3.88 -43.30 -12.00
N GLU A 756 3.72 -44.53 -11.52
CA GLU A 756 4.84 -45.37 -11.06
C GLU A 756 5.82 -45.78 -12.18
N SER A 757 5.40 -45.69 -13.44
CA SER A 757 6.25 -45.92 -14.62
C SER A 757 6.89 -44.62 -15.13
N TYR A 758 6.76 -43.52 -14.37
CA TYR A 758 7.23 -42.18 -14.72
C TYR A 758 6.63 -41.67 -16.04
N GLN A 759 5.43 -42.11 -16.39
CA GLN A 759 4.63 -41.52 -17.46
C GLN A 759 3.75 -40.42 -16.87
N LEU A 760 3.57 -39.34 -17.63
CA LEU A 760 2.80 -38.18 -17.18
C LEU A 760 1.32 -38.56 -17.02
N LEU A 761 0.72 -38.17 -15.90
CA LEU A 761 -0.71 -38.38 -15.67
C LEU A 761 -1.53 -37.54 -16.67
N PRO A 762 -2.70 -38.02 -17.11
CA PRO A 762 -3.58 -37.25 -17.97
C PRO A 762 -3.90 -35.87 -17.40
N GLY A 763 -3.78 -34.83 -18.23
CA GLY A 763 -4.02 -33.44 -17.84
C GLY A 763 -2.74 -32.69 -17.42
N PHE A 764 -1.69 -33.39 -16.98
CA PHE A 764 -0.41 -32.76 -16.64
C PHE A 764 0.45 -32.56 -17.91
N PRO A 765 1.35 -31.54 -17.93
CA PRO A 765 1.56 -30.58 -16.86
C PRO A 765 0.44 -29.55 -16.77
N TYR A 766 0.08 -29.16 -15.55
CA TYR A 766 -0.78 -28.01 -15.31
C TYR A 766 0.08 -26.74 -15.37
N VAL A 767 -0.30 -25.77 -16.22
CA VAL A 767 0.46 -24.53 -16.44
C VAL A 767 -0.36 -23.34 -15.93
N HIS A 768 0.28 -22.43 -15.19
CA HIS A 768 -0.37 -21.23 -14.65
C HIS A 768 0.50 -19.98 -14.82
N ALA A 769 -0.14 -18.80 -14.74
CA ALA A 769 0.53 -17.49 -14.87
C ALA A 769 0.91 -16.85 -13.52
N HIS A 770 0.58 -17.48 -12.40
CA HIS A 770 0.82 -16.94 -11.06
C HIS A 770 2.23 -17.24 -10.54
N THR A 771 2.77 -16.36 -9.71
CA THR A 771 4.03 -16.56 -9.00
C THR A 771 3.83 -17.41 -7.74
N CYS A 772 4.15 -18.71 -7.84
CA CYS A 772 4.00 -19.67 -6.73
C CYS A 772 5.36 -20.33 -6.43
N THR A 773 6.13 -19.68 -5.56
CA THR A 773 7.55 -19.99 -5.27
C THR A 773 7.79 -20.74 -3.96
N ALA A 774 6.76 -20.90 -3.13
CA ALA A 774 6.77 -21.80 -1.98
C ALA A 774 6.46 -23.25 -2.41
N PRO A 775 7.06 -24.26 -1.75
CA PRO A 775 6.69 -25.65 -1.92
C PRO A 775 5.20 -25.91 -1.69
N PHE A 776 4.61 -26.71 -2.57
CA PHE A 776 3.22 -27.12 -2.46
C PHE A 776 2.94 -27.93 -1.18
N THR A 777 1.67 -27.94 -0.80
CA THR A 777 1.13 -28.81 0.25
C THR A 777 0.04 -29.71 -0.32
N LEU A 778 -0.20 -30.85 0.33
CA LEU A 778 -1.16 -31.85 -0.12
C LEU A 778 -2.25 -32.04 0.91
N THR A 779 -3.50 -31.94 0.48
CA THR A 779 -4.66 -32.13 1.35
C THR A 779 -5.90 -32.38 0.50
N ASP A 780 -6.79 -33.31 0.91
CA ASP A 780 -8.15 -33.42 0.37
C ASP A 780 -8.98 -32.21 0.85
N VAL A 781 -9.09 -31.16 0.02
CA VAL A 781 -9.72 -29.88 0.40
C VAL A 781 -11.23 -29.95 0.23
N ASP A 782 -11.72 -30.61 -0.82
CA ASP A 782 -13.15 -30.69 -1.12
C ASP A 782 -13.87 -31.91 -0.50
N GLY A 783 -13.13 -32.81 0.15
CA GLY A 783 -13.67 -33.99 0.83
C GLY A 783 -14.08 -35.11 -0.13
N ASN A 784 -13.51 -35.14 -1.34
CA ASN A 784 -13.79 -36.15 -2.35
C ASN A 784 -13.00 -37.45 -2.17
N GLY A 785 -12.15 -37.55 -1.14
CA GLY A 785 -11.35 -38.73 -0.84
C GLY A 785 -10.08 -38.88 -1.69
N THR A 786 -9.66 -37.84 -2.41
CA THR A 786 -8.38 -37.76 -3.12
C THR A 786 -7.61 -36.52 -2.66
N LEU A 787 -6.28 -36.56 -2.74
CA LEU A 787 -5.45 -35.42 -2.32
C LEU A 787 -5.45 -34.36 -3.42
N ASP A 788 -5.68 -33.12 -3.02
CA ASP A 788 -5.49 -31.94 -3.87
C ASP A 788 -4.12 -31.32 -3.62
N ILE A 789 -3.60 -30.65 -4.64
CA ILE A 789 -2.30 -29.99 -4.61
C ILE A 789 -2.53 -28.49 -4.44
N ILE A 790 -2.04 -27.95 -3.32
CA ILE A 790 -2.18 -26.55 -2.94
C ILE A 790 -0.89 -25.81 -3.29
N LEU A 791 -0.95 -24.88 -4.23
CA LEU A 791 0.15 -23.97 -4.58
C LEU A 791 -0.07 -22.63 -3.87
N GLY A 792 0.78 -22.32 -2.91
CA GLY A 792 0.82 -20.98 -2.31
C GLY A 792 1.45 -20.00 -3.28
N CYS A 793 0.73 -18.95 -3.63
CA CYS A 793 1.16 -17.90 -4.57
C CYS A 793 1.29 -16.56 -3.83
N GLU A 794 1.85 -15.55 -4.50
CA GLU A 794 2.14 -14.23 -3.90
C GLU A 794 0.92 -13.63 -3.17
N ASP A 795 -0.24 -13.57 -3.83
CA ASP A 795 -1.46 -12.95 -3.31
C ASP A 795 -2.64 -13.94 -3.28
N GLY A 796 -2.40 -15.19 -2.88
CA GLY A 796 -3.44 -16.20 -2.72
C GLY A 796 -3.00 -17.61 -3.07
N VAL A 797 -3.95 -18.46 -3.49
CA VAL A 797 -3.71 -19.91 -3.63
C VAL A 797 -4.38 -20.50 -4.87
N LEU A 798 -3.65 -21.41 -5.54
CA LEU A 798 -4.21 -22.32 -6.54
C LEU A 798 -4.38 -23.73 -5.95
N ILE A 799 -5.53 -24.34 -6.17
CA ILE A 799 -5.82 -25.71 -5.73
C ILE A 799 -6.06 -26.54 -6.99
N VAL A 800 -5.27 -27.59 -7.17
CA VAL A 800 -5.29 -28.43 -8.37
C VAL A 800 -5.59 -29.87 -7.98
N ASP A 801 -6.64 -30.45 -8.56
CA ASP A 801 -6.99 -31.85 -8.35
C ASP A 801 -6.06 -32.80 -9.13
N TYR A 802 -6.19 -34.11 -8.87
CA TYR A 802 -5.39 -35.14 -9.56
C TYR A 802 -5.65 -35.25 -11.07
N SER A 803 -6.68 -34.57 -11.60
CA SER A 803 -6.99 -34.50 -13.03
C SER A 803 -6.45 -33.23 -13.70
N ALA A 804 -5.61 -32.47 -12.98
CA ALA A 804 -5.01 -31.21 -13.41
C ALA A 804 -6.03 -30.08 -13.66
N GLN A 805 -7.16 -30.07 -12.93
CA GLN A 805 -8.14 -28.98 -13.00
C GLN A 805 -8.00 -28.01 -11.82
N ASN A 806 -8.16 -26.72 -12.10
CA ASN A 806 -8.15 -25.69 -11.06
C ASN A 806 -9.49 -25.65 -10.30
N MET A 807 -9.42 -25.88 -8.99
CA MET A 807 -10.57 -25.85 -8.08
C MET A 807 -10.79 -24.47 -7.47
N SER A 808 -9.77 -23.60 -7.48
CA SER A 808 -9.84 -22.26 -6.92
C SER A 808 -10.83 -21.38 -7.69
N PRO A 809 -11.70 -20.62 -6.99
CA PRO A 809 -12.41 -19.50 -7.59
C PRO A 809 -11.41 -18.48 -8.16
N GLY A 810 -11.78 -17.78 -9.25
CA GLY A 810 -10.89 -16.83 -9.92
C GLY A 810 -10.44 -15.63 -9.06
N PHE A 811 -11.08 -15.37 -7.92
CA PHE A 811 -10.66 -14.35 -6.95
C PHE A 811 -9.65 -14.86 -5.91
N LEU A 812 -9.48 -16.19 -5.77
CA LEU A 812 -8.70 -16.79 -4.69
C LEU A 812 -7.19 -16.74 -4.94
N ALA A 813 -6.79 -16.71 -6.22
CA ALA A 813 -5.43 -16.36 -6.61
C ALA A 813 -5.46 -14.91 -7.13
N GLY A 814 -4.92 -13.98 -6.33
CA GLY A 814 -4.75 -12.59 -6.72
C GLY A 814 -3.89 -12.44 -7.99
N LYS A 815 -3.83 -11.22 -8.52
CA LYS A 815 -2.93 -10.91 -9.63
C LYS A 815 -1.50 -10.86 -9.11
N SER A 816 -0.57 -11.51 -9.81
CA SER A 816 0.85 -11.36 -9.50
C SER A 816 1.30 -9.92 -9.72
N SER A 817 2.15 -9.41 -8.83
CA SER A 817 2.75 -8.09 -9.00
C SER A 817 3.73 -8.12 -10.18
N GLU A 818 3.93 -6.97 -10.82
CA GLU A 818 4.93 -6.85 -11.90
C GLU A 818 6.37 -7.00 -11.39
N GLU A 819 6.59 -6.87 -10.07
CA GLU A 819 7.91 -6.94 -9.43
C GLU A 819 8.39 -8.36 -9.11
N GLY A 820 7.57 -9.40 -9.35
CA GLY A 820 7.97 -10.78 -9.14
C GLY A 820 8.10 -11.14 -7.65
N GLY A 821 7.03 -10.95 -6.88
CA GLY A 821 6.98 -11.29 -5.46
C GLY A 821 7.25 -12.77 -5.13
N PHE A 822 7.35 -13.08 -3.85
CA PHE A 822 7.55 -14.44 -3.35
C PHE A 822 6.32 -14.90 -2.57
N SER A 823 6.07 -16.21 -2.54
CA SER A 823 5.02 -16.78 -1.72
C SER A 823 5.61 -17.46 -0.48
N ALA A 824 4.86 -17.42 0.62
CA ALA A 824 5.23 -18.06 1.88
C ALA A 824 4.59 -19.45 2.04
N GLY A 825 3.70 -19.85 1.11
CA GLY A 825 3.01 -21.14 1.12
C GLY A 825 1.67 -21.10 1.86
N ALA A 826 0.89 -22.16 1.71
CA ALA A 826 -0.42 -22.31 2.34
C ALA A 826 -0.62 -23.76 2.78
N ILE A 827 -1.46 -23.97 3.80
CA ILE A 827 -1.87 -25.28 4.32
C ILE A 827 -3.40 -25.32 4.40
N ALA A 828 -3.97 -26.52 4.47
CA ALA A 828 -5.39 -26.71 4.73
C ALA A 828 -5.62 -27.67 5.91
N VAL A 829 -6.45 -27.26 6.86
CA VAL A 829 -6.68 -27.96 8.13
C VAL A 829 -8.02 -27.55 8.71
N ASP A 830 -8.67 -28.47 9.42
CA ASP A 830 -9.88 -28.19 10.18
C ASP A 830 -9.52 -27.38 11.43
N LEU A 831 -9.76 -26.07 11.38
CA LEU A 831 -9.38 -25.11 12.41
C LEU A 831 -10.39 -24.99 13.54
N ASP A 832 -11.65 -25.37 13.32
CA ASP A 832 -12.75 -25.19 14.29
C ASP A 832 -13.46 -26.49 14.71
N GLY A 833 -13.03 -27.62 14.19
CA GLY A 833 -13.50 -28.96 14.56
C GLY A 833 -14.83 -29.34 13.91
N ASP A 834 -15.24 -28.68 12.83
CA ASP A 834 -16.52 -28.96 12.14
C ASP A 834 -16.43 -30.09 11.10
N GLY A 835 -15.23 -30.63 10.88
CA GLY A 835 -14.93 -31.69 9.92
C GLY A 835 -14.65 -31.19 8.50
N ARG A 836 -14.61 -29.89 8.27
CA ARG A 836 -14.22 -29.25 7.01
C ARG A 836 -12.88 -28.55 7.21
N LYS A 837 -12.14 -28.37 6.12
CA LYS A 837 -10.79 -27.78 6.20
C LYS A 837 -10.83 -26.33 5.76
N GLU A 838 -10.31 -25.46 6.61
CA GLU A 838 -9.95 -24.10 6.26
C GLU A 838 -8.62 -24.07 5.51
N LEU A 839 -8.52 -23.14 4.56
CA LEU A 839 -7.27 -22.81 3.90
C LEU A 839 -6.63 -21.61 4.60
N LEU A 840 -5.34 -21.68 4.93
CA LEU A 840 -4.62 -20.57 5.52
C LEU A 840 -3.20 -20.44 4.97
N GLY A 841 -2.69 -19.22 4.92
CA GLY A 841 -1.37 -18.93 4.39
C GLY A 841 -0.91 -17.51 4.69
N ASN A 842 0.39 -17.29 4.49
CA ASN A 842 1.00 -15.97 4.54
C ASN A 842 1.18 -15.45 3.11
N PHE A 843 0.82 -14.19 2.86
CA PHE A 843 0.73 -13.61 1.52
C PHE A 843 1.41 -12.24 1.45
N ALA A 844 1.40 -11.65 0.26
CA ALA A 844 1.81 -10.28 0.01
C ALA A 844 1.12 -9.30 0.97
N TYR A 845 1.74 -8.12 1.11
CA TYR A 845 1.27 -7.08 2.04
C TYR A 845 1.25 -7.52 3.50
N ASN A 846 2.11 -8.48 3.84
CA ASN A 846 2.30 -9.03 5.18
C ASN A 846 1.02 -9.64 5.78
N GLN A 847 0.10 -10.11 4.94
CA GLN A 847 -1.18 -10.62 5.38
C GLN A 847 -1.14 -12.12 5.69
N LEU A 848 -1.65 -12.47 6.87
CA LEU A 848 -2.17 -13.80 7.15
C LEU A 848 -3.65 -13.84 6.77
N ARG A 849 -4.01 -14.76 5.85
CA ARG A 849 -5.40 -14.98 5.44
C ARG A 849 -5.85 -16.38 5.84
N VAL A 850 -7.12 -16.47 6.19
CA VAL A 850 -7.83 -17.73 6.45
C VAL A 850 -9.15 -17.71 5.70
N TRP A 851 -9.39 -18.74 4.89
CA TRP A 851 -10.64 -18.96 4.18
C TRP A 851 -11.33 -20.21 4.70
N ASP A 852 -12.67 -20.15 4.78
CA ASP A 852 -13.51 -21.31 5.05
C ASP A 852 -13.55 -22.28 3.85
N ASP A 853 -14.26 -23.40 4.05
CA ASP A 853 -14.49 -24.47 3.04
C ASP A 853 -15.20 -23.99 1.77
N ASN A 854 -15.81 -22.80 1.80
CA ASN A 854 -16.47 -22.15 0.68
C ASN A 854 -15.64 -20.99 0.10
N PHE A 855 -14.36 -20.89 0.49
CA PHE A 855 -13.41 -19.87 0.08
C PHE A 855 -13.79 -18.44 0.49
N LYS A 856 -14.56 -18.26 1.57
CA LYS A 856 -14.84 -16.96 2.17
C LYS A 856 -13.85 -16.69 3.29
N ILE A 857 -13.37 -15.44 3.39
CA ILE A 857 -12.47 -15.03 4.47
C ILE A 857 -13.19 -15.21 5.82
N LYS A 858 -12.54 -15.89 6.77
CA LYS A 858 -13.07 -16.05 8.14
C LYS A 858 -13.00 -14.73 8.90
N ARG A 859 -13.96 -14.55 9.82
CA ARG A 859 -14.02 -13.38 10.69
C ARG A 859 -12.72 -13.24 11.49
N GLY A 860 -12.18 -12.02 11.56
CA GLY A 860 -10.90 -11.73 12.23
C GLY A 860 -9.69 -11.79 11.29
N PHE A 861 -9.89 -12.15 10.02
CA PHE A 861 -8.87 -12.13 8.97
C PHE A 861 -9.30 -11.22 7.80
N PRO A 862 -8.35 -10.72 6.98
CA PRO A 862 -6.90 -10.85 7.13
C PRO A 862 -6.35 -10.17 8.38
N VAL A 863 -5.20 -10.64 8.85
CA VAL A 863 -4.37 -9.95 9.84
C VAL A 863 -3.09 -9.52 9.15
N SER A 864 -2.80 -8.23 9.13
CA SER A 864 -1.53 -7.68 8.65
C SER A 864 -0.49 -7.63 9.76
N PHE A 865 0.75 -7.98 9.44
CA PHE A 865 1.88 -7.90 10.36
C PHE A 865 2.89 -6.81 9.96
N GLY A 866 3.63 -6.33 10.97
CA GLY A 866 4.74 -5.37 10.84
C GLY A 866 5.77 -5.71 9.77
N ASP A 867 5.93 -6.99 9.49
CA ASP A 867 7.01 -7.51 8.67
C ASP A 867 6.51 -8.65 7.77
N ARG A 868 7.19 -8.83 6.64
CA ARG A 868 6.82 -9.80 5.62
C ARG A 868 7.19 -11.22 6.03
N SER A 869 6.26 -12.17 5.88
CA SER A 869 6.51 -13.60 6.07
C SER A 869 6.98 -14.27 4.77
N ARG A 870 7.86 -15.27 4.92
CA ARG A 870 8.42 -16.09 3.83
C ARG A 870 8.18 -17.58 4.02
N THR A 871 7.48 -17.93 5.09
CA THR A 871 7.32 -19.31 5.57
C THR A 871 5.86 -19.64 5.76
N ILE A 872 5.53 -20.92 5.65
CA ILE A 872 4.16 -21.37 5.91
C ILE A 872 3.76 -21.03 7.35
N PRO A 873 2.47 -20.72 7.59
CA PRO A 873 1.99 -20.51 8.96
C PRO A 873 2.10 -21.79 9.77
N LEU A 874 2.26 -21.63 11.08
CA LEU A 874 2.34 -22.72 12.06
C LEU A 874 1.11 -22.70 12.96
N LEU A 875 0.70 -23.86 13.45
CA LEU A 875 -0.34 -23.98 14.46
C LEU A 875 0.29 -24.41 15.78
N GLY A 876 -0.08 -23.74 16.87
CA GLY A 876 0.44 -24.07 18.20
C GLY A 876 -0.22 -23.25 19.29
N LYS A 877 0.01 -23.65 20.54
CA LYS A 877 -0.56 -22.99 21.72
C LYS A 877 0.26 -21.79 22.17
N GLY A 878 -0.41 -20.76 22.65
CA GLY A 878 0.19 -19.68 23.42
C GLY A 878 0.35 -20.03 24.90
N SER A 879 0.99 -19.14 25.68
CA SER A 879 1.15 -19.31 27.14
C SER A 879 -0.19 -19.31 27.90
N ASP A 880 -1.27 -18.88 27.26
CA ASP A 880 -2.64 -18.86 27.79
C ASP A 880 -3.45 -20.13 27.42
N ALA A 881 -2.78 -21.13 26.81
CA ALA A 881 -3.33 -22.39 26.33
C ALA A 881 -4.34 -22.28 25.17
N ASN A 882 -4.56 -21.09 24.61
CA ASN A 882 -5.34 -20.92 23.38
C ASN A 882 -4.51 -21.30 22.14
N TYR A 883 -5.18 -21.69 21.06
CA TYR A 883 -4.52 -21.96 19.78
C TYR A 883 -4.39 -20.70 18.94
N TYR A 884 -3.24 -20.59 18.27
CA TYR A 884 -2.92 -19.49 17.39
C TYR A 884 -2.34 -20.00 16.08
N ILE A 885 -2.50 -19.17 15.05
CA ILE A 885 -1.68 -19.22 13.84
C ILE A 885 -0.46 -18.36 14.09
N TRP A 886 0.73 -18.94 13.97
CA TRP A 886 2.01 -18.28 14.16
C TRP A 886 2.70 -18.03 12.82
N SER A 887 3.25 -16.84 12.65
CA SER A 887 3.94 -16.43 11.42
C SER A 887 5.32 -15.87 11.74
N VAL A 888 6.34 -16.53 11.20
CA VAL A 888 7.72 -16.01 11.21
C VAL A 888 7.86 -15.01 10.09
N THR A 889 8.40 -13.84 10.41
CA THR A 889 8.60 -12.76 9.44
C THR A 889 10.07 -12.44 9.25
N ASN A 890 10.36 -11.57 8.28
CA ASN A 890 11.65 -10.91 8.18
C ASN A 890 12.02 -10.25 9.51
N ASN A 891 13.32 -10.00 9.71
CA ASN A 891 13.87 -9.53 10.98
C ASN A 891 13.66 -10.52 12.14
N GLY A 892 13.29 -11.77 11.82
CA GLY A 892 13.19 -12.86 12.79
C GLY A 892 12.12 -12.65 13.85
N LYS A 893 11.15 -11.76 13.62
CA LYS A 893 10.01 -11.61 14.51
C LYS A 893 9.01 -12.75 14.29
N VAL A 894 8.28 -13.09 15.34
CA VAL A 894 7.20 -14.08 15.28
C VAL A 894 5.92 -13.45 15.81
N PHE A 895 4.93 -13.34 14.94
CA PHE A 895 3.59 -12.85 15.28
C PHE A 895 2.64 -14.02 15.46
N ARG A 896 1.51 -13.78 16.14
CA ARG A 896 0.44 -14.77 16.28
C ARG A 896 -0.95 -14.15 16.14
N ALA A 897 -1.88 -14.87 15.53
CA ALA A 897 -3.30 -14.53 15.44
C ALA A 897 -4.14 -15.63 16.06
N MET A 898 -5.07 -15.28 16.96
CA MET A 898 -5.88 -16.27 17.69
C MET A 898 -6.87 -16.97 16.75
N ILE A 899 -7.08 -18.27 16.96
CA ILE A 899 -8.14 -19.05 16.30
C ILE A 899 -9.27 -19.31 17.30
N PRO A 900 -10.55 -19.06 16.94
CA PRO A 900 -11.67 -19.43 17.78
C PRO A 900 -11.93 -20.94 17.68
N GLY A 901 -11.26 -21.74 18.51
CA GLY A 901 -11.47 -23.19 18.56
C GLY A 901 -10.21 -23.99 18.84
N GLU A 902 -10.36 -25.31 18.86
CA GLU A 902 -9.24 -26.25 18.89
C GLU A 902 -9.10 -26.90 17.50
N PRO A 903 -7.98 -26.69 16.79
CA PRO A 903 -7.78 -27.27 15.48
C PRO A 903 -7.61 -28.79 15.58
N VAL A 904 -8.11 -29.52 14.57
CA VAL A 904 -7.97 -30.97 14.47
C VAL A 904 -6.64 -31.31 13.83
N LEU A 905 -5.61 -31.47 14.66
CA LEU A 905 -4.25 -31.81 14.23
C LEU A 905 -4.06 -33.33 14.26
N THR A 906 -4.03 -33.96 13.08
CA THR A 906 -3.76 -35.39 12.92
C THR A 906 -2.39 -35.61 12.27
N GLY A 907 -1.73 -36.74 12.55
CA GLY A 907 -0.34 -37.00 12.14
C GLY A 907 -0.12 -37.22 10.64
N ASP A 908 -1.19 -37.26 9.87
CA ASP A 908 -1.26 -37.42 8.41
C ASP A 908 -1.35 -36.09 7.65
N LEU A 909 -1.49 -34.95 8.35
CA LEU A 909 -1.60 -33.65 7.72
C LEU A 909 -0.25 -33.15 7.18
N TRP A 910 -0.30 -32.46 6.02
CA TRP A 910 0.86 -31.80 5.42
C TRP A 910 1.05 -30.38 5.99
N LEU A 911 1.41 -30.30 7.28
CA LEU A 911 1.52 -29.02 8.02
C LEU A 911 2.89 -28.35 7.90
N HIS A 912 3.86 -29.02 7.28
CA HIS A 912 5.22 -28.52 7.17
C HIS A 912 5.68 -28.48 5.71
N GLU A 913 6.61 -27.58 5.39
CA GLU A 913 7.29 -27.59 4.09
C GLU A 913 7.96 -28.97 3.89
N PHE A 914 7.74 -29.61 2.75
CA PHE A 914 8.15 -31.00 2.50
C PHE A 914 7.45 -32.05 3.40
N GLY A 915 6.26 -31.75 3.91
CA GLY A 915 5.30 -32.67 4.51
C GLY A 915 5.44 -32.85 6.02
N ASN A 916 6.66 -32.96 6.52
CA ASN A 916 6.94 -33.22 7.93
C ASN A 916 8.31 -32.65 8.35
N LEU A 917 8.60 -32.65 9.65
CA LEU A 917 9.90 -32.17 10.16
C LEU A 917 11.07 -33.12 9.89
N GLN A 918 10.81 -34.36 9.46
CA GLN A 918 11.83 -35.27 8.92
C GLN A 918 12.19 -34.93 7.46
N ARG A 919 11.40 -34.05 6.83
CA ARG A 919 11.50 -33.55 5.47
C ARG A 919 11.51 -34.67 4.43
N THR A 920 10.69 -35.71 4.63
CA THR A 920 10.65 -36.85 3.71
C THR A 920 10.06 -36.51 2.35
N ALA A 921 9.30 -35.41 2.24
CA ALA A 921 8.56 -35.02 1.05
C ALA A 921 7.70 -36.17 0.49
N SER A 922 7.05 -36.91 1.39
CA SER A 922 6.25 -38.07 1.03
C SER A 922 5.07 -38.27 1.97
N LEU A 923 3.96 -38.75 1.44
CA LEU A 923 2.79 -39.15 2.22
C LEU A 923 2.43 -40.61 1.90
N GLU A 924 2.30 -41.46 2.92
CA GLU A 924 1.87 -42.86 2.78
C GLU A 924 0.33 -42.95 2.64
N PRO A 925 -0.22 -44.06 2.13
CA PRO A 925 -1.65 -44.21 1.87
C PRO A 925 -2.49 -44.10 3.14
N GLN A 926 -3.59 -43.39 3.00
CA GLN A 926 -4.60 -43.31 4.03
C GLN A 926 -5.98 -43.49 3.41
N ALA A 927 -6.85 -44.23 4.10
CA ALA A 927 -8.24 -44.32 3.71
C ALA A 927 -8.93 -42.98 3.99
N MET A 928 -9.01 -42.12 2.97
CA MET A 928 -9.75 -40.87 3.04
C MET A 928 -11.24 -41.14 2.79
N THR A 929 -12.10 -40.47 3.55
CA THR A 929 -13.54 -40.65 3.42
C THR A 929 -14.06 -39.73 2.34
N ASN A 930 -14.60 -40.30 1.27
CA ASN A 930 -15.27 -39.54 0.23
C ASN A 930 -16.71 -39.18 0.66
N SER A 931 -16.93 -37.90 0.96
CA SER A 931 -18.22 -37.34 1.41
C SER A 931 -19.30 -37.35 0.32
N TYR A 932 -18.91 -37.54 -0.95
CA TYR A 932 -19.80 -37.60 -2.11
C TYR A 932 -20.22 -39.03 -2.51
N THR A 933 -19.78 -40.05 -1.77
CA THR A 933 -20.10 -41.46 -2.05
C THR A 933 -21.62 -41.66 -2.20
N THR A 934 -22.04 -42.26 -3.31
CA THR A 934 -23.47 -42.44 -3.62
C THR A 934 -23.70 -43.59 -4.60
N GLU A 935 -24.89 -44.21 -4.54
CA GLU A 935 -25.34 -45.20 -5.53
C GLU A 935 -25.82 -44.57 -6.85
N LYS A 936 -26.05 -43.25 -6.89
CA LYS A 936 -26.52 -42.54 -8.09
C LYS A 936 -25.35 -42.19 -9.01
N PHE A 937 -25.54 -42.36 -10.32
CA PHE A 937 -24.53 -41.98 -11.30
C PHE A 937 -24.14 -40.49 -11.22
N PHE A 938 -25.13 -39.59 -11.15
CA PHE A 938 -24.89 -38.18 -10.89
C PHE A 938 -24.95 -37.93 -9.39
N VAL A 939 -23.88 -37.38 -8.83
CA VAL A 939 -23.83 -37.03 -7.41
C VAL A 939 -24.94 -36.02 -7.10
N PRO A 940 -25.78 -36.26 -6.07
CA PRO A 940 -26.82 -35.31 -5.65
C PRO A 940 -26.23 -33.93 -5.37
N GLY A 941 -26.90 -32.86 -5.80
CA GLY A 941 -26.42 -31.48 -5.59
C GLY A 941 -25.32 -31.04 -6.57
N GLU A 942 -24.42 -31.94 -6.95
CA GLU A 942 -23.17 -31.60 -7.68
C GLU A 942 -23.29 -31.55 -9.22
N VAL A 943 -24.49 -31.26 -9.73
CA VAL A 943 -24.69 -31.00 -11.17
C VAL A 943 -25.48 -29.72 -11.35
N TYR A 944 -24.76 -28.63 -11.65
CA TYR A 944 -25.30 -27.28 -11.76
C TYR A 944 -24.47 -26.42 -12.72
N LEU A 945 -25.04 -25.30 -13.14
CA LEU A 945 -24.37 -24.33 -14.00
C LEU A 945 -23.98 -23.08 -13.21
N PHE A 946 -22.92 -22.42 -13.62
CA PHE A 946 -22.48 -21.14 -13.07
C PHE A 946 -21.92 -20.23 -14.18
N PRO A 947 -22.21 -18.92 -14.18
CA PRO A 947 -23.15 -18.23 -13.27
C PRO A 947 -24.62 -18.47 -13.67
N ILE A 948 -25.52 -18.53 -12.68
CA ILE A 948 -26.99 -18.46 -12.89
C ILE A 948 -27.58 -17.37 -11.97
N PRO A 949 -28.40 -16.42 -12.48
CA PRO A 949 -28.70 -16.19 -13.90
C PRO A 949 -27.47 -15.64 -14.65
N VAL A 950 -27.38 -15.92 -15.95
CA VAL A 950 -26.35 -15.31 -16.80
C VAL A 950 -26.74 -13.84 -17.00
N LYS A 951 -25.88 -12.91 -16.59
CA LYS A 951 -26.06 -11.46 -16.78
C LYS A 951 -24.91 -10.88 -17.57
N SER A 952 -25.15 -9.79 -18.29
CA SER A 952 -24.13 -9.05 -19.07
C SER A 952 -22.93 -8.54 -18.25
N ILE A 953 -23.08 -8.45 -16.92
CA ILE A 953 -22.00 -8.05 -15.99
C ILE A 953 -21.15 -9.23 -15.47
N TYR A 954 -21.53 -10.48 -15.73
CA TYR A 954 -20.79 -11.68 -15.29
C TYR A 954 -19.88 -12.23 -16.40
N ASP A 955 -19.10 -13.25 -16.03
CA ASP A 955 -18.18 -13.96 -16.91
C ASP A 955 -18.82 -14.35 -18.25
N LYS A 956 -18.08 -14.21 -19.35
CA LYS A 956 -18.61 -14.41 -20.72
C LYS A 956 -18.88 -15.88 -21.07
N ASN A 957 -18.66 -16.79 -20.12
CA ASN A 957 -18.81 -18.23 -20.29
C ASN A 957 -19.73 -18.82 -19.21
N LEU A 958 -20.59 -19.75 -19.65
CA LEU A 958 -21.39 -20.59 -18.79
C LEU A 958 -20.65 -21.92 -18.57
N THR A 959 -20.36 -22.24 -17.32
CA THR A 959 -19.62 -23.45 -16.93
C THR A 959 -20.55 -24.46 -16.26
N LEU A 960 -20.44 -25.74 -16.66
CA LEU A 960 -21.16 -26.85 -16.02
C LEU A 960 -20.25 -27.53 -15.00
N ASN A 961 -20.65 -27.48 -13.73
CA ASN A 961 -20.16 -28.40 -12.71
C ASN A 961 -20.88 -29.74 -12.88
N VAL A 962 -20.13 -30.83 -12.99
CA VAL A 962 -20.71 -32.17 -13.10
C VAL A 962 -19.85 -33.21 -12.40
N MET A 963 -20.33 -33.67 -11.25
CA MET A 963 -19.72 -34.77 -10.52
C MET A 963 -20.47 -36.08 -10.73
N THR A 964 -19.74 -37.13 -11.11
CA THR A 964 -20.25 -38.49 -11.32
C THR A 964 -19.68 -39.47 -10.31
N SER A 965 -20.39 -40.55 -10.00
CA SER A 965 -19.89 -41.59 -9.06
C SER A 965 -18.90 -42.58 -9.69
N GLN A 966 -18.66 -42.45 -10.99
CA GLN A 966 -17.76 -43.30 -11.77
C GLN A 966 -17.31 -42.55 -13.02
N ASP A 967 -16.16 -42.94 -13.57
CA ASP A 967 -15.65 -42.42 -14.83
C ASP A 967 -16.63 -42.68 -15.98
N ALA A 968 -16.76 -41.70 -16.87
CA ALA A 968 -17.68 -41.79 -18.00
C ALA A 968 -17.30 -40.87 -19.16
N LEU A 969 -17.84 -41.17 -20.35
CA LEU A 969 -17.91 -40.22 -21.46
C LEU A 969 -19.25 -39.49 -21.40
N LEU A 970 -19.22 -38.18 -21.16
CA LEU A 970 -20.39 -37.35 -20.92
C LEU A 970 -20.65 -36.41 -22.10
N GLU A 971 -21.91 -36.28 -22.51
CA GLU A 971 -22.39 -35.30 -23.49
C GLU A 971 -23.25 -34.24 -22.79
N ALA A 972 -22.89 -32.97 -22.91
CA ALA A 972 -23.70 -31.84 -22.49
C ALA A 972 -24.22 -31.09 -23.74
N SER A 973 -25.55 -30.92 -23.82
CA SER A 973 -26.22 -30.23 -24.93
C SER A 973 -27.13 -29.11 -24.41
N ILE A 974 -27.05 -27.91 -24.98
CA ILE A 974 -27.90 -26.76 -24.65
C ILE A 974 -28.98 -26.58 -25.73
N TYR A 975 -30.22 -26.39 -25.31
CA TYR A 975 -31.38 -26.16 -26.16
C TYR A 975 -32.12 -24.87 -25.76
N ASP A 976 -32.72 -24.19 -26.73
CA ASP A 976 -33.67 -23.10 -26.47
C ASP A 976 -35.05 -23.63 -26.02
N ALA A 977 -35.96 -22.72 -25.65
CA ALA A 977 -37.33 -23.06 -25.26
C ALA A 977 -38.16 -23.76 -26.36
N GLY A 978 -37.76 -23.61 -27.63
CA GLY A 978 -38.36 -24.30 -28.78
C GLY A 978 -37.76 -25.69 -29.05
N GLY A 979 -36.75 -26.11 -28.28
CA GLY A 979 -36.06 -27.39 -28.45
C GLY A 979 -34.98 -27.38 -29.54
N LYS A 980 -34.57 -26.22 -30.05
CA LYS A 980 -33.46 -26.10 -31.00
C LYS A 980 -32.14 -26.29 -30.26
N LEU A 981 -31.29 -27.18 -30.74
CA LEU A 981 -29.93 -27.38 -30.23
C LEU A 981 -29.06 -26.17 -30.55
N LEU A 982 -28.37 -25.63 -29.55
CA LEU A 982 -27.46 -24.50 -29.66
C LEU A 982 -26.01 -24.93 -29.50
N TYR A 983 -25.73 -25.73 -28.46
CA TYR A 983 -24.39 -26.24 -28.18
C TYR A 983 -24.44 -27.73 -27.87
N ARG A 984 -23.36 -28.44 -28.23
CA ARG A 984 -23.12 -29.83 -27.84
C ARG A 984 -21.63 -30.04 -27.62
N LYS A 985 -21.25 -30.57 -26.46
CA LYS A 985 -19.87 -30.94 -26.13
C LYS A 985 -19.84 -32.35 -25.54
N LYS A 986 -18.82 -33.12 -25.89
CA LYS A 986 -18.50 -34.41 -25.26
C LYS A 986 -17.15 -34.31 -24.59
N SER A 987 -17.05 -34.79 -23.37
CA SER A 987 -15.77 -34.90 -22.64
C SER A 987 -15.75 -36.18 -21.82
N ALA A 988 -14.56 -36.74 -21.63
CA ALA A 988 -14.36 -37.71 -20.56
C ALA A 988 -14.46 -36.97 -19.22
N VAL A 989 -15.05 -37.62 -18.22
CA VAL A 989 -15.19 -37.08 -16.86
C VAL A 989 -14.71 -38.12 -15.87
N HIS A 990 -14.07 -37.64 -14.81
CA HIS A 990 -13.56 -38.46 -13.72
C HIS A 990 -14.54 -38.52 -12.55
N ALA A 991 -14.59 -39.68 -11.90
CA ALA A 991 -15.42 -39.92 -10.73
C ALA A 991 -15.07 -38.96 -9.59
N TYR A 992 -16.10 -38.45 -8.92
CA TYR A 992 -16.03 -37.61 -7.73
C TYR A 992 -15.26 -36.29 -7.88
N VAL A 993 -14.92 -35.91 -9.11
CA VAL A 993 -14.34 -34.60 -9.45
C VAL A 993 -15.42 -33.68 -10.03
N ARG A 994 -15.23 -32.37 -9.92
CA ARG A 994 -16.21 -31.36 -10.39
C ARG A 994 -16.29 -31.22 -11.91
N ASN A 995 -15.24 -31.62 -12.64
CA ASN A 995 -15.16 -31.64 -14.12
C ASN A 995 -15.55 -30.31 -14.80
N ARG A 996 -15.27 -29.15 -14.19
CA ARG A 996 -15.77 -27.84 -14.64
C ARG A 996 -15.18 -27.43 -15.98
N GLU A 997 -13.87 -27.59 -16.15
CA GLU A 997 -13.17 -27.16 -17.37
C GLU A 997 -13.54 -27.99 -18.60
N SER A 998 -14.01 -29.21 -18.38
CA SER A 998 -14.54 -30.08 -19.45
C SER A 998 -15.74 -29.44 -20.16
N PHE A 999 -16.50 -28.54 -19.52
CA PHE A 999 -17.76 -28.02 -20.05
C PHE A 999 -17.96 -26.51 -19.81
N SER A 1000 -17.24 -25.71 -20.60
CA SER A 1000 -17.46 -24.26 -20.75
C SER A 1000 -18.12 -23.93 -22.09
N PHE A 1001 -19.11 -23.03 -22.07
CA PHE A 1001 -19.91 -22.62 -23.24
C PHE A 1001 -20.00 -21.09 -23.35
N PRO A 1002 -19.71 -20.48 -24.52
CA PRO A 1002 -19.81 -19.04 -24.69
C PRO A 1002 -21.27 -18.57 -24.69
N VAL A 1003 -21.56 -17.51 -23.92
CA VAL A 1003 -22.94 -17.01 -23.74
C VAL A 1003 -23.36 -15.97 -24.80
N GLU A 1004 -22.42 -15.49 -25.62
CA GLU A 1004 -22.65 -14.46 -26.65
C GLU A 1004 -23.76 -14.80 -27.67
N ASN A 1005 -23.97 -16.09 -27.94
CA ASN A 1005 -25.01 -16.55 -28.86
C ASN A 1005 -26.34 -16.91 -28.14
N LEU A 1006 -26.44 -16.65 -26.83
CA LEU A 1006 -27.66 -16.85 -26.05
C LEU A 1006 -28.35 -15.49 -25.85
N GLY A 1007 -29.53 -15.31 -26.47
CA GLY A 1007 -30.39 -14.15 -26.20
C GLY A 1007 -31.13 -14.28 -24.87
N SER A 1008 -31.75 -13.20 -24.38
CA SER A 1008 -32.55 -13.25 -23.16
C SER A 1008 -33.69 -14.28 -23.29
N GLY A 1009 -33.80 -15.22 -22.35
CA GLY A 1009 -34.75 -16.31 -22.45
C GLY A 1009 -34.46 -17.50 -21.55
N VAL A 1010 -35.30 -18.54 -21.71
CA VAL A 1010 -35.22 -19.80 -20.96
C VAL A 1010 -34.55 -20.87 -21.82
N TYR A 1011 -33.58 -21.57 -21.22
CA TYR A 1011 -32.80 -22.62 -21.87
C TYR A 1011 -32.83 -23.91 -21.05
N PHE A 1012 -32.57 -25.02 -21.74
CA PHE A 1012 -32.43 -26.34 -21.13
C PHE A 1012 -31.06 -26.91 -21.47
N MET A 1013 -30.34 -27.38 -20.47
CA MET A 1013 -29.16 -28.21 -20.68
C MET A 1013 -29.49 -29.66 -20.39
N VAL A 1014 -29.15 -30.56 -21.31
CA VAL A 1014 -29.25 -32.01 -21.13
C VAL A 1014 -27.85 -32.59 -21.03
N VAL A 1015 -27.57 -33.18 -19.88
CA VAL A 1015 -26.30 -33.84 -19.52
C VAL A 1015 -26.54 -35.34 -19.57
N ARG A 1016 -25.80 -36.08 -20.41
CA ARG A 1016 -26.04 -37.51 -20.66
C ARG A 1016 -24.75 -38.33 -20.64
N ALA A 1017 -24.80 -39.47 -19.96
CA ALA A 1017 -23.79 -40.51 -20.01
C ALA A 1017 -24.46 -41.88 -20.15
N GLY A 1018 -24.38 -42.49 -21.34
CA GLY A 1018 -25.07 -43.74 -21.66
C GLY A 1018 -26.59 -43.66 -21.46
N LYS A 1019 -27.10 -44.39 -20.45
CA LYS A 1019 -28.52 -44.42 -20.04
C LYS A 1019 -28.89 -43.36 -18.98
N HIS A 1020 -27.90 -42.68 -18.41
CA HIS A 1020 -28.10 -41.68 -17.37
C HIS A 1020 -28.26 -40.30 -18.01
N THR A 1021 -29.32 -39.58 -17.63
CA THR A 1021 -29.62 -38.24 -18.15
C THR A 1021 -30.04 -37.33 -17.00
N LYS A 1022 -29.53 -36.10 -17.01
CA LYS A 1022 -29.96 -35.01 -16.10
C LYS A 1022 -30.24 -33.76 -16.92
N THR A 1023 -31.35 -33.09 -16.62
CA THR A 1023 -31.76 -31.87 -17.31
C THR A 1023 -31.69 -30.70 -16.34
N LEU A 1024 -31.01 -29.63 -16.74
CA LEU A 1024 -30.94 -28.37 -16.01
C LEU A 1024 -31.74 -27.31 -16.78
N LYS A 1025 -32.41 -26.42 -16.06
CA LYS A 1025 -33.11 -25.26 -16.62
C LYS A 1025 -32.43 -24.00 -16.13
N PHE A 1026 -32.14 -23.06 -17.03
CA PHE A 1026 -31.52 -21.79 -16.67
C PHE A 1026 -32.08 -20.64 -17.51
N ILE A 1027 -31.81 -19.41 -17.06
CA ILE A 1027 -32.28 -18.17 -17.67
C ILE A 1027 -31.06 -17.33 -18.02
N VAL A 1028 -31.11 -16.70 -19.19
CA VAL A 1028 -30.17 -15.67 -19.62
C VAL A 1028 -30.89 -14.32 -19.61
N GLU A 1029 -30.27 -13.33 -18.99
CA GLU A 1029 -30.74 -11.94 -18.86
C GLU A 1029 -29.65 -11.01 -19.43
N ASN A 1030 -29.76 -10.65 -20.71
CA ASN A 1030 -28.82 -9.70 -21.33
C ASN A 1030 -29.13 -8.25 -20.96
#